data_AF-A0A941BMI6-F1
#
_entry.id   AF-A0A941BMI6-F1
#
_cell.length_a   1.000
_cell.length_b   1.000
_cell.length_c   1.000
_cell.angle_alpha   90.00
_cell.angle_beta   90.00
_cell.angle_gamma   90.00
#
_symmetry.space_group_name_H-M   'P 1'
#
loop_
_entity.id
_entity.type
_entity.pdbx_description
1 polymer ?
#
loop_
_entity_poly.entity_id
_entity_poly.type
_entity_poly.pdbx_seq_one_letter_code
_entity_poly.pdbx_strand_id
1 'polypeptide(L)'
;MPLRFQPRLRPLCAALALACAAGLATASPQGVVISQVYGGGGNSGATLKNDFIELFNGGTSPVSLAGWSVQYNSTTGTGTWLKTDLGHVVLQPRQYYLVQEAQGAGGTQDLPTPDAIGSIAMGSTGGKVALVSSLTPLVGDKPVSTAIVDLVGFGAANYFEGAGAAPAPSNTTADQRAADGCTDSDHNNADFAVAAPNPRNTASTLGSCGISTPPSHSIMEIQGSGATSPLVGQQVSTSGVVTRVNNNGFFLQDPLGDGDPLTSDGVFVFTGALPTVTAGQAVQLVGTVTEFNTGAASNPDTAAHTVTELTGISGLVVQASGQVIAPTVIAFPERVNDDLEQVEGMLVTLTGPLTASQNDFQGRYGQVTLSAGGRLETPTNRYRPGTAEAQDLADANARRRIILDDGTSQQNPNPTPYLGEGDTLRAGDTVAAVTGVVDYGLATSSSAGLGDYRIHPTEPVVFTRARPRTEAPPPLPGNLRLASFNVLNYFTTFTDGTDADGRSGQGCTLDGVSLPQNCRGADNLAEFQRQRAKVVAALAAINADAVGLIEMQNNGATAVQNLVDGLNAQLGAGTYAAVPDPAQGSGSDAIKVAMIYKPARLQRAAEAQSDVDAVHNRPPLAQTFEAPNGERLTLVVNHLKSKGSCPGPSDPDHDGNQDTGDGQGCWNARRVAQAQRTATWVVSLAGAAGTDAALLLGDLNAYAKEDPVVALVDSGFADQIARFNSAGYSYVFDGAAGRLDHALATPALAARLTDAAPWHINADEPSVIDYNTEFKQPQCGTCGPDLYTATAYRSSDHDPVVAGLYLVKVIGSTAGRDRLVGTPGDDQLIGGSGADKLTGGAGEDVFTYTAMSDARDTILDFMPGSDRIDLRALLASIGYSGADPIADGVVRLKDSAKGAVLQIDADGVGTAAKWTPLAVLSGVPASAVDPQRDLVFFNPAPRDRR
;
A
#
# COMPACT_ATOMS: atom_id res chain seq x y z
N MET A 1 11.23 3.48 -1.50
CA MET A 1 10.64 4.81 -1.79
C MET A 1 10.02 4.81 -3.18
N PRO A 2 8.69 4.88 -3.33
CA PRO A 2 8.13 5.29 -4.60
C PRO A 2 8.41 6.79 -4.76
N LEU A 3 9.11 7.12 -5.84
CA LEU A 3 9.41 8.48 -6.28
C LEU A 3 8.11 9.31 -6.37
N ARG A 4 7.97 10.32 -5.51
CA ARG A 4 6.92 11.34 -5.64
C ARG A 4 7.27 12.25 -6.82
N PHE A 5 6.55 12.10 -7.93
CA PHE A 5 6.48 13.14 -8.95
C PHE A 5 5.72 14.35 -8.40
N GLN A 6 6.38 15.51 -8.35
CA GLN A 6 5.72 16.78 -8.03
C GLN A 6 4.72 17.15 -9.14
N PRO A 7 3.47 17.51 -8.83
CA PRO A 7 2.58 18.09 -9.82
C PRO A 7 3.00 19.54 -10.05
N ARG A 8 3.29 19.89 -11.32
CA ARG A 8 3.39 21.28 -11.74
C ARG A 8 2.00 21.93 -11.60
N LEU A 9 1.81 22.68 -10.53
CA LEU A 9 0.68 23.60 -10.34
C LEU A 9 0.66 24.61 -11.50
N ARG A 10 -0.26 24.42 -12.44
CA ARG A 10 -0.71 25.50 -13.33
C ARG A 10 -1.89 26.18 -12.64
N PRO A 11 -1.90 27.52 -12.50
CA PRO A 11 -3.05 28.21 -11.93
C PRO A 11 -4.20 28.13 -12.93
N LEU A 12 -5.23 27.34 -12.63
CA LEU A 12 -6.53 27.49 -13.28
C LEU A 12 -7.15 28.77 -12.72
N CYS A 13 -7.15 29.82 -13.54
CA CYS A 13 -7.97 31.01 -13.29
C CYS A 13 -9.44 30.59 -13.22
N ALA A 14 -10.04 30.76 -12.05
CA ALA A 14 -11.48 30.73 -11.86
C ALA A 14 -12.11 31.92 -12.60
N ALA A 15 -12.77 31.65 -13.72
CA ALA A 15 -13.70 32.58 -14.33
C ALA A 15 -15.08 32.33 -13.72
N LEU A 16 -15.43 33.15 -12.71
CA LEU A 16 -16.80 33.30 -12.25
C LEU A 16 -17.62 33.94 -13.39
N ALA A 17 -18.37 33.14 -14.14
CA ALA A 17 -19.42 33.65 -15.02
C ALA A 17 -20.76 33.55 -14.27
N LEU A 18 -21.18 34.66 -13.69
CA LEU A 18 -22.56 34.88 -13.25
C LEU A 18 -23.44 34.95 -14.52
N ALA A 19 -23.91 33.80 -15.00
CA ALA A 19 -24.92 33.76 -16.04
C ALA A 19 -26.30 33.90 -15.38
N CYS A 20 -26.93 35.07 -15.57
CA CYS A 20 -28.35 35.25 -15.31
C CYS A 20 -29.14 34.19 -16.09
N ALA A 21 -29.78 33.27 -15.37
CA ALA A 21 -30.77 32.36 -15.91
C ALA A 21 -32.00 33.15 -16.34
N ALA A 22 -32.07 33.50 -17.63
CA ALA A 22 -33.33 33.76 -18.31
C ALA A 22 -33.80 32.41 -18.86
N GLY A 23 -34.89 31.88 -18.30
CA GLY A 23 -35.44 30.58 -18.67
C GLY A 23 -35.71 30.51 -20.17
N LEU A 24 -35.05 29.56 -20.82
CA LEU A 24 -35.46 29.01 -22.11
C LEU A 24 -36.58 27.99 -21.84
N ALA A 25 -37.47 27.81 -22.83
CA ALA A 25 -38.63 26.93 -22.71
C ALA A 25 -38.23 25.53 -22.22
N THR A 26 -39.03 24.99 -21.32
CA THR A 26 -38.93 23.63 -20.76
C THR A 26 -39.85 22.69 -21.54
N ALA A 27 -39.48 21.41 -21.64
CA ALA A 27 -40.27 20.32 -22.21
C ALA A 27 -41.75 20.52 -21.95
N SER A 28 -42.56 20.49 -23.02
CA SER A 28 -43.92 21.01 -23.04
C SER A 28 -44.69 20.59 -21.77
N PRO A 29 -44.95 21.51 -20.82
CA PRO A 29 -45.60 21.15 -19.55
C PRO A 29 -47.05 20.71 -19.74
N GLN A 30 -47.59 20.89 -20.95
CA GLN A 30 -48.94 20.51 -21.35
C GLN A 30 -48.96 19.23 -22.20
N GLY A 31 -47.82 18.78 -22.71
CA GLY A 31 -47.68 17.53 -23.45
C GLY A 31 -48.08 17.60 -24.93
N VAL A 32 -48.33 18.77 -25.51
CA VAL A 32 -48.52 18.92 -26.97
C VAL A 32 -47.24 19.43 -27.61
N VAL A 33 -46.78 18.76 -28.66
CA VAL A 33 -45.55 19.03 -29.41
C VAL A 33 -45.83 19.07 -30.91
N ILE A 34 -44.99 19.77 -31.67
CA ILE A 34 -44.84 19.65 -33.12
C ILE A 34 -44.18 18.30 -33.39
N SER A 35 -44.90 17.43 -34.08
CA SER A 35 -44.44 16.06 -34.39
C SER A 35 -43.91 15.93 -35.82
N GLN A 36 -44.38 16.75 -36.77
CA GLN A 36 -43.81 16.82 -38.11
C GLN A 36 -43.87 18.23 -38.71
N VAL A 37 -42.87 18.55 -39.53
CA VAL A 37 -42.81 19.77 -40.33
C VAL A 37 -42.48 19.42 -41.78
N TYR A 38 -43.32 19.86 -42.72
CA TYR A 38 -43.12 19.63 -44.16
C TYR A 38 -43.44 20.89 -44.97
N GLY A 39 -42.40 21.52 -45.53
CA GLY A 39 -42.51 22.69 -46.42
C GLY A 39 -42.29 22.37 -47.90
N GLY A 40 -42.47 21.11 -48.30
CA GLY A 40 -42.24 20.64 -49.67
C GLY A 40 -43.46 20.68 -50.58
N GLY A 41 -44.63 21.05 -50.06
CA GLY A 41 -45.93 20.90 -50.70
C GLY A 41 -46.02 21.49 -52.10
N GLY A 42 -46.31 20.64 -53.08
CA GLY A 42 -46.49 21.05 -54.47
C GLY A 42 -45.26 21.70 -55.12
N ASN A 43 -44.07 21.55 -54.53
CA ASN A 43 -42.81 21.87 -55.18
C ASN A 43 -42.44 20.80 -56.23
N SER A 44 -41.46 21.09 -57.09
CA SER A 44 -40.97 20.13 -58.08
C SER A 44 -40.43 18.86 -57.39
N GLY A 45 -40.98 17.70 -57.76
CA GLY A 45 -40.65 16.40 -57.16
C GLY A 45 -41.45 16.04 -55.90
N ALA A 46 -42.28 16.93 -55.37
CA ALA A 46 -43.10 16.64 -54.20
C ALA A 46 -44.21 15.64 -54.52
N THR A 47 -44.52 14.76 -53.55
CA THR A 47 -45.67 13.84 -53.65
C THR A 47 -46.95 14.52 -53.17
N LEU A 48 -46.88 15.22 -52.04
CA LEU A 48 -48.00 15.95 -51.45
C LEU A 48 -48.17 17.33 -52.10
N LYS A 49 -49.42 17.78 -52.27
CA LYS A 49 -49.74 19.09 -52.87
C LYS A 49 -49.57 20.27 -51.92
N ASN A 50 -49.65 20.03 -50.62
CA ASN A 50 -49.67 21.06 -49.59
C ASN A 50 -48.54 20.90 -48.58
N ASP A 51 -48.07 22.03 -48.08
CA ASP A 51 -47.27 22.11 -46.86
C ASP A 51 -48.13 21.66 -45.68
N PHE A 52 -47.51 21.17 -44.60
CA PHE A 52 -48.23 20.90 -43.36
C PHE A 52 -47.34 20.99 -42.12
N ILE A 53 -48.01 21.20 -40.99
CA ILE A 53 -47.47 21.06 -39.63
C ILE A 53 -48.36 20.05 -38.91
N GLU A 54 -47.78 19.05 -38.26
CA GLU A 54 -48.49 18.05 -37.47
C GLU A 54 -48.17 18.23 -35.99
N LEU A 55 -49.19 18.27 -35.15
CA LEU A 55 -49.05 18.28 -33.69
C LEU A 55 -49.39 16.91 -33.11
N PHE A 56 -48.82 16.60 -31.96
CA PHE A 56 -49.08 15.38 -31.20
C PHE A 56 -49.20 15.68 -29.72
N ASN A 57 -50.20 15.10 -29.05
CA ASN A 57 -50.28 15.13 -27.60
C ASN A 57 -49.50 13.93 -27.00
N GLY A 58 -48.21 14.10 -26.73
CA GLY A 58 -47.36 13.11 -26.03
C GLY A 58 -47.69 12.95 -24.54
N GLY A 59 -48.44 13.90 -23.97
CA GLY A 59 -48.89 13.89 -22.59
C GLY A 59 -49.90 12.78 -22.26
N THR A 60 -50.34 12.76 -21.01
CA THR A 60 -51.33 11.80 -20.48
C THR A 60 -52.71 12.40 -20.26
N SER A 61 -52.89 13.69 -20.57
CA SER A 61 -54.13 14.45 -20.32
C SER A 61 -54.63 15.16 -21.59
N PRO A 62 -55.95 15.30 -21.79
CA PRO A 62 -56.49 16.08 -22.92
C PRO A 62 -56.09 17.56 -22.85
N VAL A 63 -55.77 18.17 -23.99
CA VAL A 63 -55.36 19.59 -24.09
C VAL A 63 -56.27 20.34 -25.05
N SER A 64 -56.82 21.47 -24.59
CA SER A 64 -57.61 22.36 -25.45
C SER A 64 -56.69 23.28 -26.26
N LEU A 65 -56.79 23.21 -27.59
CA LEU A 65 -56.07 24.09 -28.53
C LEU A 65 -56.82 25.42 -28.79
N ALA A 66 -57.94 25.66 -28.10
CA ALA A 66 -58.69 26.91 -28.25
C ALA A 66 -57.80 28.13 -27.92
N GLY A 67 -57.69 29.06 -28.88
CA GLY A 67 -56.84 30.24 -28.76
C GLY A 67 -55.35 30.02 -29.08
N TRP A 68 -54.98 28.84 -29.56
CA TRP A 68 -53.62 28.51 -29.98
C TRP A 68 -53.42 28.73 -31.47
N SER A 69 -52.17 28.88 -31.87
CA SER A 69 -51.76 28.98 -33.27
C SER A 69 -50.46 28.21 -33.53
N VAL A 70 -50.28 27.76 -34.78
CA VAL A 70 -48.95 27.48 -35.30
C VAL A 70 -48.45 28.71 -36.04
N GLN A 71 -47.18 29.03 -35.87
CA GLN A 71 -46.56 30.21 -36.44
C GLN A 71 -45.28 29.87 -37.15
N TYR A 72 -45.01 30.54 -38.26
CA TYR A 72 -43.87 30.25 -39.13
C TYR A 72 -43.09 31.50 -39.49
N ASN A 73 -41.77 31.35 -39.60
CA ASN A 73 -40.89 32.34 -40.21
C ASN A 73 -39.75 31.65 -40.98
N SER A 74 -39.15 32.35 -41.94
CA SER A 74 -38.05 31.81 -42.72
C SER A 74 -36.78 31.63 -41.87
N THR A 75 -35.83 30.85 -42.38
CA THR A 75 -34.56 30.48 -41.75
C THR A 75 -33.91 31.59 -40.92
N THR A 76 -33.86 32.82 -41.44
CA THR A 76 -33.29 34.00 -40.77
C THR A 76 -34.25 35.21 -40.74
N GLY A 77 -35.54 34.98 -40.97
CA GLY A 77 -36.52 36.07 -41.01
C GLY A 77 -36.65 36.79 -39.67
N THR A 78 -36.76 38.12 -39.70
CA THR A 78 -36.78 39.03 -38.54
C THR A 78 -38.13 39.73 -38.34
N GLY A 79 -39.10 39.49 -39.22
CA GLY A 79 -40.41 40.15 -39.23
C GLY A 79 -41.45 39.50 -38.31
N THR A 80 -42.71 39.91 -38.48
CA THR A 80 -43.87 39.25 -37.87
C THR A 80 -44.03 37.85 -38.46
N TRP A 81 -44.18 36.85 -37.59
CA TRP A 81 -44.36 35.45 -37.99
C TRP A 81 -45.73 35.26 -38.64
N LEU A 82 -45.79 34.45 -39.70
CA LEU A 82 -47.04 34.03 -40.32
C LEU A 82 -47.77 33.09 -39.36
N LYS A 83 -49.11 33.08 -39.37
CA LYS A 83 -49.91 32.40 -38.34
C LYS A 83 -51.12 31.66 -38.94
N THR A 84 -51.36 30.45 -38.45
CA THR A 84 -52.57 29.67 -38.66
C THR A 84 -53.20 29.33 -37.31
N ASP A 85 -54.50 29.57 -37.16
CA ASP A 85 -55.23 29.33 -35.91
C ASP A 85 -55.69 27.87 -35.80
N LEU A 86 -55.53 27.24 -34.63
CA LEU A 86 -55.76 25.80 -34.43
C LEU A 86 -57.21 25.43 -34.08
N GLY A 87 -58.14 26.36 -34.22
CA GLY A 87 -59.56 26.12 -33.93
C GLY A 87 -59.85 25.79 -32.47
N HIS A 88 -61.05 25.26 -32.21
CA HIS A 88 -61.54 24.93 -30.87
C HIS A 88 -61.63 23.41 -30.71
N VAL A 89 -60.48 22.74 -30.67
CA VAL A 89 -60.37 21.27 -30.52
C VAL A 89 -59.71 20.91 -29.19
N VAL A 90 -60.22 19.85 -28.56
CA VAL A 90 -59.55 19.21 -27.40
C VAL A 90 -58.82 17.98 -27.91
N LEU A 91 -57.50 18.07 -27.98
CA LEU A 91 -56.62 17.01 -28.44
C LEU A 91 -56.42 15.98 -27.32
N GLN A 92 -56.91 14.76 -27.53
CA GLN A 92 -56.81 13.68 -26.55
C GLN A 92 -55.36 13.21 -26.38
N PRO A 93 -55.01 12.56 -25.26
CA PRO A 93 -53.70 11.93 -25.10
C PRO A 93 -53.41 11.01 -26.30
N ARG A 94 -52.19 11.13 -26.82
CA ARG A 94 -51.68 10.36 -27.95
C ARG A 94 -52.40 10.60 -29.28
N GLN A 95 -53.17 11.67 -29.40
CA GLN A 95 -53.84 12.02 -30.63
C GLN A 95 -53.00 12.99 -31.47
N TYR A 96 -53.08 12.87 -32.80
CA TYR A 96 -52.45 13.77 -33.76
C TYR A 96 -53.40 14.88 -34.21
N TYR A 97 -52.84 16.00 -34.68
CA TYR A 97 -53.58 17.13 -35.22
C TYR A 97 -52.89 17.68 -36.46
N LEU A 98 -53.55 17.66 -37.60
CA LEU A 98 -52.98 18.06 -38.89
C LEU A 98 -53.38 19.48 -39.26
N VAL A 99 -52.39 20.34 -39.46
CA VAL A 99 -52.56 21.69 -40.01
C VAL A 99 -52.11 21.69 -41.45
N GLN A 100 -53.04 21.77 -42.40
CA GLN A 100 -52.72 22.00 -43.80
C GLN A 100 -52.28 23.45 -43.98
N GLU A 101 -51.22 23.66 -44.78
CA GLU A 101 -50.73 24.99 -45.13
C GLU A 101 -50.76 25.20 -46.65
N ALA A 102 -49.92 26.09 -47.20
CA ALA A 102 -50.02 26.52 -48.59
C ALA A 102 -49.94 25.34 -49.58
N GLN A 103 -50.71 25.49 -50.67
CA GLN A 103 -50.67 24.56 -51.80
C GLN A 103 -49.67 25.06 -52.86
N GLY A 104 -48.77 24.19 -53.29
CA GLY A 104 -47.88 24.46 -54.42
C GLY A 104 -48.51 24.15 -55.79
N ALA A 105 -47.72 24.25 -56.86
CA ALA A 105 -48.18 24.04 -58.24
C ALA A 105 -48.12 22.57 -58.72
N GLY A 106 -47.38 21.71 -58.00
CA GLY A 106 -47.19 20.29 -58.27
C GLY A 106 -47.82 19.39 -57.20
N GLY A 107 -47.27 18.18 -57.02
CA GLY A 107 -47.84 17.16 -56.14
C GLY A 107 -48.98 16.38 -56.79
N THR A 108 -49.10 15.11 -56.41
CA THR A 108 -50.14 14.21 -56.95
C THR A 108 -51.12 13.73 -55.89
N GLN A 109 -50.76 13.88 -54.61
CA GLN A 109 -51.53 13.38 -53.47
C GLN A 109 -52.01 14.53 -52.58
N ASP A 110 -53.29 14.50 -52.23
CA ASP A 110 -53.87 15.38 -51.22
C ASP A 110 -53.47 14.88 -49.80
N LEU A 111 -53.40 15.80 -48.84
CA LEU A 111 -53.27 15.42 -47.42
C LEU A 111 -54.51 14.63 -46.97
N PRO A 112 -54.41 13.80 -45.91
CA PRO A 112 -55.57 13.40 -45.14
C PRO A 112 -56.38 14.63 -44.73
N THR A 113 -57.69 14.49 -44.51
CA THR A 113 -58.56 15.62 -44.15
C THR A 113 -57.95 16.41 -42.99
N PRO A 114 -57.52 17.66 -43.20
CA PRO A 114 -56.81 18.40 -42.16
C PRO A 114 -57.77 18.85 -41.07
N ASP A 115 -57.24 18.96 -39.85
CA ASP A 115 -57.99 19.44 -38.68
C ASP A 115 -58.06 20.98 -38.66
N ALA A 116 -57.03 21.65 -39.18
CA ALA A 116 -57.03 23.09 -39.47
C ALA A 116 -56.48 23.38 -40.87
N ILE A 117 -56.96 24.45 -41.49
CA ILE A 117 -56.51 24.90 -42.81
C ILE A 117 -55.94 26.31 -42.69
N GLY A 118 -54.64 26.42 -42.97
CA GLY A 118 -53.89 27.64 -43.15
C GLY A 118 -53.48 27.85 -44.61
N SER A 119 -52.64 28.86 -44.81
CA SER A 119 -52.13 29.27 -46.13
C SER A 119 -50.67 29.71 -46.08
N ILE A 120 -49.93 29.29 -45.06
CA ILE A 120 -48.52 29.65 -44.87
C ILE A 120 -47.68 28.92 -45.91
N ALA A 121 -46.91 29.67 -46.71
CA ALA A 121 -45.89 29.06 -47.58
C ALA A 121 -44.62 28.80 -46.76
N MET A 122 -44.22 27.53 -46.65
CA MET A 122 -43.07 27.12 -45.86
C MET A 122 -41.85 26.79 -46.75
N GLY A 123 -40.65 26.88 -46.17
CA GLY A 123 -39.41 26.51 -46.85
C GLY A 123 -39.20 25.01 -46.81
N SER A 124 -38.82 24.40 -47.93
CA SER A 124 -38.63 22.94 -48.01
C SER A 124 -37.32 22.43 -47.41
N THR A 125 -36.32 23.30 -47.19
CA THR A 125 -34.99 22.94 -46.68
C THR A 125 -34.59 23.72 -45.42
N GLY A 126 -35.42 24.66 -44.97
CA GLY A 126 -35.14 25.43 -43.77
C GLY A 126 -36.25 26.43 -43.43
N GLY A 127 -36.45 26.63 -42.13
CA GLY A 127 -37.50 27.47 -41.59
C GLY A 127 -37.63 27.32 -40.09
N LYS A 128 -38.60 28.02 -39.51
CA LYS A 128 -38.90 27.99 -38.08
C LYS A 128 -40.39 27.86 -37.88
N VAL A 129 -40.82 26.89 -37.08
CA VAL A 129 -42.22 26.67 -36.68
C VAL A 129 -42.32 26.74 -35.17
N ALA A 130 -43.22 27.56 -34.65
CA ALA A 130 -43.54 27.62 -33.23
C ALA A 130 -45.02 27.25 -33.02
N LEU A 131 -45.27 26.36 -32.06
CA LEU A 131 -46.59 26.14 -31.48
C LEU A 131 -46.78 27.17 -30.37
N VAL A 132 -47.82 28.00 -30.46
CA VAL A 132 -48.02 29.14 -29.57
C VAL A 132 -49.40 29.07 -28.92
N SER A 133 -49.47 29.13 -27.59
CA SER A 133 -50.70 29.14 -26.80
C SER A 133 -51.43 30.50 -26.82
N SER A 134 -51.31 31.24 -27.93
CA SER A 134 -51.89 32.56 -28.14
C SER A 134 -52.13 32.79 -29.63
N LEU A 135 -53.09 33.66 -29.95
CA LEU A 135 -53.38 34.14 -31.30
C LEU A 135 -52.53 35.33 -31.72
N THR A 136 -51.68 35.87 -30.84
CA THR A 136 -50.79 36.99 -31.16
C THR A 136 -49.58 36.51 -31.96
N PRO A 137 -49.32 37.06 -33.16
CA PRO A 137 -48.11 36.74 -33.91
C PRO A 137 -46.83 37.12 -33.16
N LEU A 138 -45.85 36.21 -33.17
CA LEU A 138 -44.49 36.47 -32.72
C LEU A 138 -43.82 37.48 -33.65
N VAL A 139 -42.88 38.28 -33.12
CA VAL A 139 -42.16 39.31 -33.88
C VAL A 139 -40.67 39.23 -33.57
N GLY A 140 -39.83 39.26 -34.60
CA GLY A 140 -38.38 39.17 -34.47
C GLY A 140 -37.81 37.86 -35.01
N ASP A 141 -36.49 37.75 -35.01
CA ASP A 141 -35.77 36.55 -35.45
C ASP A 141 -35.70 35.46 -34.37
N LYS A 142 -35.59 35.85 -33.10
CA LYS A 142 -35.54 34.97 -31.91
C LYS A 142 -36.49 35.45 -30.80
N PRO A 143 -37.81 35.47 -31.04
CA PRO A 143 -38.78 35.96 -30.07
C PRO A 143 -38.80 35.08 -28.82
N VAL A 144 -38.61 35.67 -27.65
CA VAL A 144 -38.76 34.98 -26.37
C VAL A 144 -40.15 35.26 -25.81
N SER A 145 -40.96 34.22 -25.64
CA SER A 145 -42.32 34.34 -25.13
C SER A 145 -42.70 33.08 -24.34
N THR A 146 -43.31 33.26 -23.17
CA THR A 146 -43.87 32.15 -22.37
C THR A 146 -45.09 31.50 -23.02
N ALA A 147 -45.61 32.09 -24.11
CA ALA A 147 -46.68 31.49 -24.90
C ALA A 147 -46.14 30.50 -25.95
N ILE A 148 -44.83 30.40 -26.18
CA ILE A 148 -44.27 29.36 -27.05
C ILE A 148 -44.31 28.04 -26.27
N VAL A 149 -45.02 27.07 -26.81
CA VAL A 149 -45.25 25.74 -26.22
C VAL A 149 -44.24 24.73 -26.75
N ASP A 150 -43.88 24.83 -28.02
CA ASP A 150 -42.85 24.02 -28.70
C ASP A 150 -42.31 24.82 -29.90
N LEU A 151 -41.03 24.67 -30.22
CA LEU A 151 -40.33 25.37 -31.28
C LEU A 151 -39.43 24.41 -32.08
N VAL A 152 -39.67 24.32 -33.38
CA VAL A 152 -38.82 23.58 -34.31
C VAL A 152 -38.14 24.55 -35.27
N GLY A 153 -36.83 24.70 -35.14
CA GLY A 153 -35.99 25.25 -36.19
C GLY A 153 -35.31 24.14 -36.97
N PHE A 154 -35.40 24.18 -38.29
CA PHE A 154 -34.87 23.12 -39.16
C PHE A 154 -33.96 23.65 -40.28
N GLY A 155 -33.07 22.77 -40.75
CA GLY A 155 -32.01 23.12 -41.68
C GLY A 155 -31.05 24.16 -41.09
N ALA A 156 -30.85 25.28 -41.80
CA ALA A 156 -29.95 26.34 -41.35
C ALA A 156 -30.62 27.39 -40.43
N ALA A 157 -31.74 27.04 -39.78
CA ALA A 157 -32.52 27.98 -38.96
C ALA A 157 -31.66 28.63 -37.87
N ASN A 158 -31.86 29.93 -37.65
CA ASN A 158 -31.11 30.67 -36.63
C ASN A 158 -31.76 30.65 -35.23
N TYR A 159 -32.90 29.98 -35.08
CA TYR A 159 -33.64 29.83 -33.84
C TYR A 159 -34.30 28.45 -33.82
N PHE A 160 -34.00 27.69 -32.77
CA PHE A 160 -34.33 26.28 -32.56
C PHE A 160 -34.19 25.99 -31.06
N GLU A 161 -34.71 24.85 -30.61
CA GLU A 161 -34.49 24.36 -29.26
C GLU A 161 -33.18 23.58 -29.18
N GLY A 162 -32.45 23.77 -28.07
CA GLY A 162 -31.24 23.03 -27.79
C GLY A 162 -29.97 23.52 -28.50
N ALA A 163 -29.04 22.58 -28.74
CA ALA A 163 -27.69 22.88 -29.22
C ALA A 163 -27.60 23.02 -30.75
N GLY A 164 -28.62 22.60 -31.50
CA GLY A 164 -28.66 22.68 -32.96
C GLY A 164 -30.08 22.54 -33.52
N ALA A 165 -30.26 23.03 -34.74
CA ALA A 165 -31.50 22.84 -35.50
C ALA A 165 -31.74 21.37 -35.85
N ALA A 166 -33.00 21.02 -36.09
CA ALA A 166 -33.35 19.78 -36.78
C ALA A 166 -32.64 19.72 -38.16
N PRO A 167 -32.40 18.50 -38.70
CA PRO A 167 -31.85 18.32 -40.04
C PRO A 167 -32.60 19.11 -41.14
N ALA A 168 -32.02 19.21 -42.35
CA ALA A 168 -32.71 19.85 -43.47
C ALA A 168 -33.62 18.84 -44.20
N PRO A 169 -34.95 19.06 -44.27
CA PRO A 169 -35.85 18.26 -45.08
C PRO A 169 -35.74 18.63 -46.57
N SER A 170 -36.61 18.06 -47.41
CA SER A 170 -36.60 18.29 -48.86
C SER A 170 -38.02 18.35 -49.43
N ASN A 171 -38.16 18.53 -50.74
CA ASN A 171 -39.47 18.43 -51.38
C ASN A 171 -40.12 17.03 -51.23
N THR A 172 -39.34 16.00 -50.90
CA THR A 172 -39.83 14.62 -50.75
C THR A 172 -39.75 14.07 -49.31
N THR A 173 -39.29 14.87 -48.36
CA THR A 173 -39.10 14.45 -46.97
C THR A 173 -39.57 15.51 -45.98
N ALA A 174 -40.07 15.09 -44.82
CA ALA A 174 -40.42 15.92 -43.68
C ALA A 174 -39.42 15.69 -42.55
N ASP A 175 -39.29 16.66 -41.65
CA ASP A 175 -38.68 16.40 -40.35
C ASP A 175 -39.75 15.80 -39.43
N GLN A 176 -39.43 14.64 -38.87
CA GLN A 176 -40.32 13.89 -37.97
C GLN A 176 -39.68 13.74 -36.61
N ARG A 177 -40.45 14.06 -35.56
CA ARG A 177 -40.04 13.89 -34.17
C ARG A 177 -39.98 12.40 -33.82
N ALA A 178 -38.92 11.99 -33.14
CA ALA A 178 -38.60 10.61 -32.80
C ALA A 178 -39.72 9.95 -31.96
N ALA A 179 -39.75 8.61 -32.02
CA ALA A 179 -40.78 7.80 -31.39
C ALA A 179 -42.21 8.28 -31.71
N ASP A 180 -42.47 8.63 -32.98
CA ASP A 180 -43.77 9.09 -33.46
C ASP A 180 -44.32 10.33 -32.73
N GLY A 181 -43.44 11.20 -32.23
CA GLY A 181 -43.78 12.40 -31.46
C GLY A 181 -43.66 12.23 -29.94
N CYS A 182 -43.28 11.06 -29.44
CA CYS A 182 -43.18 10.78 -28.01
C CYS A 182 -41.89 11.27 -27.34
N THR A 183 -40.84 11.55 -28.12
CA THR A 183 -39.56 12.05 -27.59
C THR A 183 -39.49 13.56 -27.75
N ASP A 184 -39.43 14.27 -26.63
CA ASP A 184 -39.21 15.72 -26.56
C ASP A 184 -38.20 16.03 -25.47
N SER A 185 -36.95 16.27 -25.88
CA SER A 185 -35.83 16.55 -24.98
C SER A 185 -35.42 18.03 -24.97
N ASP A 186 -36.24 18.91 -25.58
CA ASP A 186 -35.90 20.31 -25.87
C ASP A 186 -34.65 20.46 -26.77
N HIS A 187 -34.33 19.46 -27.59
CA HIS A 187 -33.16 19.47 -28.46
C HIS A 187 -33.54 19.06 -29.89
N ASN A 188 -33.83 20.04 -30.76
CA ASN A 188 -34.33 19.77 -32.11
C ASN A 188 -33.42 18.84 -32.95
N ASN A 189 -32.09 18.94 -32.79
CA ASN A 189 -31.12 18.08 -33.49
C ASN A 189 -31.07 16.63 -32.98
N ALA A 190 -31.56 16.37 -31.77
CA ALA A 190 -31.65 15.02 -31.19
C ALA A 190 -33.04 14.41 -31.41
N ASP A 191 -34.08 15.25 -31.42
CA ASP A 191 -35.47 14.81 -31.45
C ASP A 191 -36.01 14.61 -32.87
N PHE A 192 -35.43 15.21 -33.91
CA PHE A 192 -35.95 15.13 -35.28
C PHE A 192 -35.03 14.39 -36.26
N ALA A 193 -35.65 13.63 -37.17
CA ALA A 193 -34.99 13.00 -38.31
C ALA A 193 -35.75 13.22 -39.62
N VAL A 194 -35.02 13.25 -40.73
CA VAL A 194 -35.60 13.37 -42.08
C VAL A 194 -36.20 12.04 -42.53
N ALA A 195 -37.49 12.02 -42.85
CA ALA A 195 -38.19 10.83 -43.35
C ALA A 195 -39.29 11.19 -44.38
N ALA A 196 -39.83 10.19 -45.09
CA ALA A 196 -40.92 10.42 -46.04
C ALA A 196 -42.17 10.98 -45.31
N PRO A 197 -42.82 12.06 -45.78
CA PRO A 197 -43.89 12.73 -45.03
C PRO A 197 -45.04 11.77 -44.71
N ASN A 198 -45.46 11.74 -43.45
CA ASN A 198 -46.50 10.82 -42.97
C ASN A 198 -47.59 11.60 -42.22
N PRO A 199 -48.37 12.48 -42.87
CA PRO A 199 -49.34 13.35 -42.20
C PRO A 199 -50.46 12.53 -41.53
N ARG A 200 -50.78 12.88 -40.29
CA ARG A 200 -51.78 12.26 -39.41
C ARG A 200 -52.66 13.34 -38.79
N ASN A 201 -53.96 13.08 -38.76
CA ASN A 201 -54.98 13.98 -38.23
C ASN A 201 -55.65 13.38 -36.99
N THR A 202 -56.66 14.06 -36.44
CA THR A 202 -57.37 13.57 -35.24
C THR A 202 -58.11 12.24 -35.43
N ALA A 203 -58.35 11.81 -36.68
CA ALA A 203 -58.94 10.52 -37.01
C ALA A 203 -57.91 9.39 -37.22
N SER A 204 -56.60 9.70 -37.21
CA SER A 204 -55.55 8.71 -37.25
C SER A 204 -55.52 7.86 -35.98
N THR A 205 -54.92 6.67 -36.07
CA THR A 205 -54.66 5.83 -34.90
C THR A 205 -53.86 6.59 -33.86
N LEU A 206 -54.25 6.48 -32.59
CA LEU A 206 -53.51 7.09 -31.48
C LEU A 206 -52.07 6.57 -31.45
N GLY A 207 -51.11 7.45 -31.18
CA GLY A 207 -49.70 7.10 -31.03
C GLY A 207 -49.46 6.18 -29.82
N SER A 208 -48.43 5.34 -29.91
CA SER A 208 -48.02 4.48 -28.81
C SER A 208 -46.66 4.94 -28.29
N CYS A 209 -46.62 5.80 -27.27
CA CYS A 209 -45.39 5.96 -26.48
C CYS A 209 -45.28 4.75 -25.55
N GLY A 210 -44.95 3.61 -26.15
CA GLY A 210 -44.63 2.39 -25.42
C GLY A 210 -43.29 2.55 -24.74
N ILE A 211 -43.21 2.20 -23.47
CA ILE A 211 -41.94 1.92 -22.82
C ILE A 211 -41.44 0.66 -23.52
N SER A 212 -40.41 0.74 -24.36
CA SER A 212 -39.71 -0.48 -24.77
C SER A 212 -39.07 -1.04 -23.51
N THR A 213 -39.70 -2.01 -22.86
CA THR A 213 -39.07 -2.74 -21.76
C THR A 213 -37.90 -3.50 -22.35
N PRO A 214 -36.66 -3.22 -21.94
CA PRO A 214 -35.51 -3.95 -22.43
C PRO A 214 -35.64 -5.45 -22.10
N PRO A 215 -34.99 -6.34 -22.86
CA PRO A 215 -35.00 -7.77 -22.56
C PRO A 215 -34.59 -8.03 -21.11
N SER A 216 -35.29 -8.97 -20.47
CA SER A 216 -34.93 -9.42 -19.13
C SER A 216 -33.75 -10.38 -19.24
N HIS A 217 -32.69 -10.12 -18.48
CA HIS A 217 -31.51 -10.98 -18.37
C HIS A 217 -31.22 -11.30 -16.91
N SER A 218 -30.78 -12.53 -16.62
CA SER A 218 -30.24 -12.86 -15.30
C SER A 218 -28.90 -12.13 -15.09
N ILE A 219 -28.46 -12.03 -13.85
CA ILE A 219 -27.15 -11.43 -13.55
C ILE A 219 -26.02 -12.26 -14.16
N MET A 220 -26.16 -13.59 -14.17
CA MET A 220 -25.22 -14.54 -14.76
C MET A 220 -25.12 -14.39 -16.28
N GLU A 221 -26.23 -14.07 -16.98
CA GLU A 221 -26.20 -13.75 -18.42
C GLU A 221 -25.54 -12.39 -18.70
N ILE A 222 -25.69 -11.43 -17.78
CA ILE A 222 -25.04 -10.12 -17.86
C ILE A 222 -23.53 -10.28 -17.67
N GLN A 223 -23.09 -11.02 -16.66
CA GLN A 223 -21.67 -11.30 -16.43
C GLN A 223 -21.07 -12.17 -17.54
N GLY A 224 -21.68 -13.32 -17.82
CA GLY A 224 -21.10 -14.32 -18.72
C GLY A 224 -19.92 -15.07 -18.09
N SER A 225 -19.30 -15.96 -18.87
CA SER A 225 -18.25 -16.88 -18.39
C SER A 225 -16.82 -16.44 -18.74
N GLY A 226 -16.63 -15.18 -19.12
CA GLY A 226 -15.34 -14.64 -19.53
C GLY A 226 -15.12 -13.26 -18.91
N ALA A 227 -13.91 -12.72 -19.04
CA ALA A 227 -13.49 -11.46 -18.41
C ALA A 227 -14.17 -10.18 -18.97
N THR A 228 -15.17 -10.33 -19.83
CA THR A 228 -15.98 -9.21 -20.36
C THR A 228 -17.38 -9.72 -20.63
N SER A 229 -18.37 -8.91 -20.31
CA SER A 229 -19.77 -9.22 -20.56
C SER A 229 -20.08 -9.46 -22.05
N PRO A 230 -20.89 -10.47 -22.40
CA PRO A 230 -21.39 -10.63 -23.77
C PRO A 230 -22.46 -9.59 -24.15
N LEU A 231 -22.93 -8.77 -23.20
CA LEU A 231 -24.01 -7.81 -23.36
C LEU A 231 -23.54 -6.35 -23.32
N VAL A 232 -22.23 -6.07 -23.38
CA VAL A 232 -21.67 -4.71 -23.37
C VAL A 232 -22.38 -3.80 -24.40
N GLY A 233 -22.81 -2.63 -23.93
CA GLY A 233 -23.52 -1.62 -24.72
C GLY A 233 -25.03 -1.87 -24.87
N GLN A 234 -25.55 -3.02 -24.41
CA GLN A 234 -26.99 -3.31 -24.43
C GLN A 234 -27.67 -2.80 -23.18
N GLN A 235 -28.92 -2.35 -23.33
CA GLN A 235 -29.80 -2.05 -22.21
C GLN A 235 -30.53 -3.33 -21.80
N VAL A 236 -30.55 -3.62 -20.50
CA VAL A 236 -31.12 -4.85 -19.93
C VAL A 236 -32.05 -4.52 -18.78
N SER A 237 -33.08 -5.36 -18.56
CA SER A 237 -33.81 -5.39 -17.30
C SER A 237 -33.31 -6.57 -16.46
N THR A 238 -33.05 -6.34 -15.18
CA THR A 238 -32.60 -7.41 -14.27
C THR A 238 -33.15 -7.19 -12.87
N SER A 239 -33.07 -8.23 -12.04
CA SER A 239 -33.47 -8.21 -10.64
C SER A 239 -32.49 -8.98 -9.78
N GLY A 240 -32.36 -8.58 -8.53
CA GLY A 240 -31.53 -9.27 -7.54
C GLY A 240 -31.68 -8.68 -6.15
N VAL A 241 -30.88 -9.14 -5.21
CA VAL A 241 -30.82 -8.63 -3.84
C VAL A 241 -29.59 -7.74 -3.68
N VAL A 242 -29.77 -6.56 -3.11
CA VAL A 242 -28.67 -5.66 -2.77
C VAL A 242 -27.84 -6.28 -1.65
N THR A 243 -26.58 -6.62 -1.92
CA THR A 243 -25.67 -7.24 -0.93
C THR A 243 -24.80 -6.22 -0.21
N ARG A 244 -24.43 -5.12 -0.89
CA ARG A 244 -23.67 -4.02 -0.30
C ARG A 244 -23.97 -2.69 -1.01
N VAL A 245 -23.95 -1.59 -0.27
CA VAL A 245 -24.10 -0.22 -0.80
C VAL A 245 -22.79 0.54 -0.61
N ASN A 246 -22.32 1.18 -1.69
CA ASN A 246 -21.17 2.07 -1.71
C ASN A 246 -21.62 3.52 -1.89
N ASN A 247 -20.69 4.48 -1.83
CA ASN A 247 -20.99 5.91 -1.97
C ASN A 247 -21.43 6.33 -3.39
N ASN A 248 -21.25 5.48 -4.41
CA ASN A 248 -21.49 5.77 -5.82
C ASN A 248 -22.31 4.69 -6.55
N GLY A 249 -22.77 3.67 -5.84
CA GLY A 249 -23.43 2.50 -6.42
C GLY A 249 -23.70 1.42 -5.39
N PHE A 250 -24.15 0.26 -5.83
CA PHE A 250 -24.42 -0.90 -4.96
C PHE A 250 -24.18 -2.21 -5.70
N PHE A 251 -23.87 -3.26 -4.95
CA PHE A 251 -23.73 -4.62 -5.46
C PHE A 251 -25.09 -5.31 -5.43
N LEU A 252 -25.44 -5.94 -6.54
CA LEU A 252 -26.69 -6.68 -6.76
C LEU A 252 -26.34 -8.14 -7.05
N GLN A 253 -26.97 -9.08 -6.36
CA GLN A 253 -26.72 -10.51 -6.55
C GLN A 253 -28.01 -11.30 -6.76
N ASP A 254 -27.98 -12.30 -7.63
CA ASP A 254 -29.10 -13.20 -7.86
C ASP A 254 -29.30 -14.08 -6.60
N PRO A 255 -30.52 -14.18 -6.05
CA PRO A 255 -30.75 -14.92 -4.82
C PRO A 255 -30.68 -16.44 -4.95
N LEU A 256 -30.76 -16.96 -6.17
CA LEU A 256 -30.70 -18.40 -6.45
C LEU A 256 -29.36 -18.80 -7.07
N GLY A 257 -28.80 -17.91 -7.89
CA GLY A 257 -27.66 -18.23 -8.76
C GLY A 257 -28.00 -19.34 -9.76
N ASP A 258 -27.03 -19.73 -10.57
CA ASP A 258 -27.16 -20.87 -11.50
C ASP A 258 -26.33 -22.11 -11.09
N GLY A 259 -25.44 -21.95 -10.11
CA GLY A 259 -24.56 -23.01 -9.63
C GLY A 259 -23.42 -23.36 -10.59
N ASP A 260 -23.20 -22.58 -11.64
CA ASP A 260 -22.03 -22.70 -12.51
C ASP A 260 -20.88 -21.86 -11.90
N PRO A 261 -19.78 -22.50 -11.48
CA PRO A 261 -18.65 -21.76 -10.89
C PRO A 261 -17.97 -20.82 -11.87
N LEU A 262 -18.25 -20.87 -13.18
CA LEU A 262 -17.61 -20.03 -14.19
C LEU A 262 -18.34 -18.71 -14.44
N THR A 263 -19.54 -18.50 -13.87
CA THR A 263 -20.35 -17.30 -14.08
C THR A 263 -20.67 -16.64 -12.75
N SER A 264 -20.41 -15.34 -12.66
CA SER A 264 -20.74 -14.60 -11.45
C SER A 264 -22.26 -14.37 -11.32
N ASP A 265 -22.77 -14.60 -10.11
CA ASP A 265 -24.16 -14.27 -9.73
C ASP A 265 -24.32 -12.79 -9.31
N GLY A 266 -23.24 -12.02 -9.27
CA GLY A 266 -23.18 -10.65 -8.76
C GLY A 266 -22.82 -9.64 -9.84
N VAL A 267 -23.30 -8.40 -9.70
CA VAL A 267 -22.94 -7.28 -10.58
C VAL A 267 -22.95 -5.97 -9.82
N PHE A 268 -22.07 -5.04 -10.19
CA PHE A 268 -22.09 -3.68 -9.64
C PHE A 268 -23.08 -2.78 -10.39
N VAL A 269 -23.85 -1.98 -9.65
CA VAL A 269 -24.81 -1.02 -10.18
C VAL A 269 -24.32 0.38 -9.87
N PHE A 270 -23.82 1.08 -10.89
CA PHE A 270 -23.30 2.44 -10.76
C PHE A 270 -24.40 3.49 -10.88
N THR A 271 -24.55 4.31 -9.84
CA THR A 271 -25.54 5.39 -9.77
C THR A 271 -24.90 6.78 -9.80
N GLY A 272 -23.56 6.88 -9.72
CA GLY A 272 -22.82 8.15 -9.69
C GLY A 272 -22.98 8.98 -8.41
N ALA A 273 -23.83 8.54 -7.50
CA ALA A 273 -24.11 9.14 -6.19
C ALA A 273 -24.60 8.05 -5.22
N LEU A 274 -24.73 8.39 -3.94
CA LEU A 274 -25.21 7.47 -2.92
C LEU A 274 -26.61 6.92 -3.29
N PRO A 275 -26.78 5.60 -3.45
CA PRO A 275 -28.07 5.01 -3.80
C PRO A 275 -29.16 5.22 -2.74
N THR A 276 -30.42 5.14 -3.15
CA THR A 276 -31.59 5.17 -2.24
C THR A 276 -31.97 3.80 -1.67
N VAL A 277 -31.33 2.73 -2.15
CA VAL A 277 -31.53 1.35 -1.69
C VAL A 277 -30.66 1.02 -0.49
N THR A 278 -30.99 -0.08 0.18
CA THR A 278 -30.25 -0.61 1.34
C THR A 278 -30.00 -2.10 1.16
N ALA A 279 -28.94 -2.62 1.80
CA ALA A 279 -28.65 -4.05 1.77
C ALA A 279 -29.84 -4.89 2.28
N GLY A 280 -30.08 -6.03 1.63
CA GLY A 280 -31.22 -6.91 1.90
C GLY A 280 -32.52 -6.51 1.19
N GLN A 281 -32.50 -5.51 0.30
CA GLN A 281 -33.64 -5.22 -0.58
C GLN A 281 -33.53 -6.02 -1.88
N ALA A 282 -34.61 -6.70 -2.26
CA ALA A 282 -34.79 -7.21 -3.62
C ALA A 282 -35.27 -6.07 -4.52
N VAL A 283 -34.57 -5.82 -5.60
CA VAL A 283 -34.86 -4.74 -6.54
C VAL A 283 -34.95 -5.26 -7.97
N GLN A 284 -35.76 -4.59 -8.77
CA GLN A 284 -35.75 -4.69 -10.22
C GLN A 284 -35.32 -3.35 -10.80
N LEU A 285 -34.51 -3.37 -11.86
CA LEU A 285 -34.04 -2.16 -12.52
C LEU A 285 -33.81 -2.38 -14.02
N VAL A 286 -33.58 -1.28 -14.70
CA VAL A 286 -33.07 -1.21 -16.07
C VAL A 286 -31.74 -0.48 -16.07
N GLY A 287 -30.74 -1.01 -16.75
CA GLY A 287 -29.43 -0.38 -16.90
C GLY A 287 -28.75 -0.78 -18.21
N THR A 288 -27.70 -0.05 -18.58
CA THR A 288 -26.82 -0.37 -19.71
C THR A 288 -25.59 -1.11 -19.20
N VAL A 289 -25.28 -2.26 -19.80
CA VAL A 289 -24.11 -3.06 -19.44
C VAL A 289 -22.83 -2.41 -19.98
N THR A 290 -21.83 -2.22 -19.12
CA THR A 290 -20.55 -1.59 -19.45
C THR A 290 -19.39 -2.29 -18.76
N GLU A 291 -18.20 -2.22 -19.37
CA GLU A 291 -16.93 -2.60 -18.74
C GLU A 291 -16.26 -1.36 -18.14
N PHE A 292 -15.97 -1.41 -16.85
CA PHE A 292 -15.36 -0.30 -16.13
C PHE A 292 -13.92 -0.61 -15.72
N ASN A 293 -12.96 0.19 -16.21
CA ASN A 293 -11.59 0.15 -15.72
C ASN A 293 -11.50 0.91 -14.39
N THR A 294 -11.29 0.18 -13.30
CA THR A 294 -11.20 0.73 -11.93
C THR A 294 -9.89 1.45 -11.62
N GLY A 295 -8.93 1.42 -12.54
CA GLY A 295 -7.68 2.19 -12.49
C GLY A 295 -7.65 3.36 -13.48
N ALA A 296 -6.44 3.86 -13.74
CA ALA A 296 -6.27 4.86 -14.80
C ALA A 296 -6.40 4.21 -16.18
N ALA A 297 -6.97 4.91 -17.15
CA ALA A 297 -7.11 4.43 -18.52
C ALA A 297 -5.76 4.01 -19.19
N SER A 298 -4.64 4.56 -18.71
CA SER A 298 -3.29 4.22 -19.18
C SER A 298 -2.65 3.04 -18.44
N ASN A 299 -3.29 2.48 -17.42
CA ASN A 299 -2.77 1.34 -16.67
C ASN A 299 -3.11 0.05 -17.43
N PRO A 300 -2.10 -0.70 -17.91
CA PRO A 300 -2.35 -1.90 -18.70
C PRO A 300 -2.94 -3.06 -17.89
N ASP A 301 -2.67 -3.12 -16.58
CA ASP A 301 -3.11 -4.20 -15.71
C ASP A 301 -4.61 -4.07 -15.41
N THR A 302 -5.07 -2.92 -14.90
CA THR A 302 -6.50 -2.68 -14.65
C THR A 302 -7.31 -2.50 -15.94
N ALA A 303 -6.67 -2.19 -17.08
CA ALA A 303 -7.35 -2.19 -18.38
C ALA A 303 -7.57 -3.60 -18.95
N ALA A 304 -6.80 -4.59 -18.49
CA ALA A 304 -6.98 -5.99 -18.88
C ALA A 304 -8.01 -6.72 -18.01
N HIS A 305 -8.36 -6.14 -16.85
CA HIS A 305 -9.29 -6.68 -15.85
C HIS A 305 -10.35 -5.62 -15.53
N THR A 306 -11.25 -5.38 -16.48
CA THR A 306 -12.38 -4.47 -16.28
C THR A 306 -13.47 -5.15 -15.48
N VAL A 307 -14.24 -4.35 -14.74
CA VAL A 307 -15.37 -4.84 -13.95
C VAL A 307 -16.66 -4.65 -14.73
N THR A 308 -17.51 -5.67 -14.79
CA THR A 308 -18.84 -5.55 -15.40
C THR A 308 -19.75 -4.74 -14.47
N GLU A 309 -20.29 -3.63 -14.99
CA GLU A 309 -21.24 -2.80 -14.24
C GLU A 309 -22.47 -2.41 -15.07
N LEU A 310 -23.55 -2.05 -14.36
CA LEU A 310 -24.75 -1.44 -14.93
C LEU A 310 -24.73 0.08 -14.70
N THR A 311 -24.90 0.84 -15.78
CA THR A 311 -24.95 2.31 -15.76
C THR A 311 -26.29 2.84 -16.30
N GLY A 312 -26.56 4.14 -16.17
CA GLY A 312 -27.77 4.75 -16.74
C GLY A 312 -29.07 4.22 -16.13
N ILE A 313 -29.06 3.98 -14.82
CA ILE A 313 -30.11 3.25 -14.11
C ILE A 313 -31.46 3.96 -14.19
N SER A 314 -32.48 3.20 -14.58
CA SER A 314 -33.89 3.63 -14.63
C SER A 314 -34.81 2.50 -14.17
N GLY A 315 -36.09 2.80 -13.92
CA GLY A 315 -37.07 1.77 -13.55
C GLY A 315 -36.76 1.02 -12.25
N LEU A 316 -35.95 1.60 -11.35
CA LEU A 316 -35.57 1.01 -10.07
C LEU A 316 -36.80 0.86 -9.16
N VAL A 317 -37.18 -0.37 -8.84
CA VAL A 317 -38.31 -0.71 -7.98
C VAL A 317 -37.86 -1.66 -6.89
N VAL A 318 -38.10 -1.31 -5.63
CA VAL A 318 -37.94 -2.23 -4.49
C VAL A 318 -39.12 -3.19 -4.46
N GLN A 319 -38.86 -4.47 -4.66
CA GLN A 319 -39.86 -5.54 -4.69
C GLN A 319 -40.09 -6.15 -3.31
N ALA A 320 -39.02 -6.30 -2.52
CA ALA A 320 -39.09 -6.82 -1.16
C ALA A 320 -37.92 -6.27 -0.31
N SER A 321 -38.04 -6.38 1.01
CA SER A 321 -37.00 -6.02 1.99
C SER A 321 -36.73 -7.20 2.94
N GLY A 322 -35.60 -7.16 3.64
CA GLY A 322 -35.22 -8.19 4.61
C GLY A 322 -34.82 -9.52 3.97
N GLN A 323 -34.40 -9.50 2.70
CA GLN A 323 -33.81 -10.66 2.02
C GLN A 323 -32.39 -10.91 2.54
N VAL A 324 -32.00 -12.18 2.58
CA VAL A 324 -30.68 -12.61 3.02
C VAL A 324 -30.10 -13.52 1.95
N ILE A 325 -28.91 -13.18 1.47
CA ILE A 325 -28.10 -14.03 0.59
C ILE A 325 -27.08 -14.73 1.48
N ALA A 326 -26.98 -16.05 1.38
CA ALA A 326 -25.91 -16.79 2.02
C ALA A 326 -24.60 -16.54 1.24
N PRO A 327 -23.50 -16.09 1.88
CA PRO A 327 -22.24 -15.88 1.18
C PRO A 327 -21.70 -17.18 0.56
N THR A 328 -21.17 -17.08 -0.66
CA THR A 328 -20.50 -18.21 -1.31
C THR A 328 -19.12 -18.42 -0.67
N VAL A 329 -18.84 -19.63 -0.18
CA VAL A 329 -17.53 -19.94 0.40
C VAL A 329 -16.53 -20.22 -0.72
N ILE A 330 -15.46 -19.45 -0.79
CA ILE A 330 -14.44 -19.57 -1.84
C ILE A 330 -13.23 -20.32 -1.31
N ALA A 331 -12.77 -21.30 -2.09
CA ALA A 331 -11.49 -21.94 -1.85
C ALA A 331 -10.37 -20.97 -2.22
N PHE A 332 -9.66 -20.48 -1.21
CA PHE A 332 -8.53 -19.55 -1.36
C PHE A 332 -7.31 -20.14 -0.65
N PRO A 333 -6.08 -20.13 -1.21
CA PRO A 333 -5.58 -19.39 -2.39
C PRO A 333 -6.22 -19.78 -3.73
N GLU A 334 -6.07 -18.92 -4.73
CA GLU A 334 -6.46 -19.22 -6.11
C GLU A 334 -5.69 -20.42 -6.66
N ARG A 335 -6.34 -21.23 -7.51
CA ARG A 335 -5.71 -22.38 -8.17
C ARG A 335 -4.89 -21.91 -9.36
N VAL A 336 -5.42 -20.96 -10.12
CA VAL A 336 -4.77 -20.20 -11.19
C VAL A 336 -4.99 -18.73 -10.89
N ASN A 337 -4.00 -17.87 -11.19
CA ASN A 337 -4.18 -16.43 -11.04
C ASN A 337 -5.44 -15.97 -11.80
N ASP A 338 -6.19 -15.06 -11.19
CA ASP A 338 -7.44 -14.50 -11.73
C ASP A 338 -8.66 -15.44 -11.69
N ASP A 339 -8.60 -16.52 -10.89
CA ASP A 339 -9.75 -17.37 -10.60
C ASP A 339 -10.85 -16.61 -9.83
N LEU A 340 -10.53 -15.48 -9.17
CA LEU A 340 -11.54 -14.66 -8.47
C LEU A 340 -12.46 -13.87 -9.43
N GLU A 341 -12.15 -13.82 -10.72
CA GLU A 341 -13.03 -13.24 -11.75
C GLU A 341 -14.44 -13.84 -11.72
N GLN A 342 -14.50 -15.17 -11.55
CA GLN A 342 -15.75 -15.93 -11.59
C GLN A 342 -16.73 -15.57 -10.45
N VAL A 343 -16.28 -14.79 -9.46
CA VAL A 343 -17.08 -14.31 -8.33
C VAL A 343 -17.10 -12.78 -8.20
N GLU A 344 -16.73 -12.07 -9.26
CA GLU A 344 -16.81 -10.61 -9.31
C GLU A 344 -18.21 -10.11 -8.92
N GLY A 345 -18.29 -9.19 -7.97
CA GLY A 345 -19.54 -8.60 -7.50
C GLY A 345 -20.38 -9.49 -6.58
N MET A 346 -19.98 -10.75 -6.36
CA MET A 346 -20.68 -11.67 -5.46
C MET A 346 -20.30 -11.43 -4.00
N LEU A 347 -21.27 -11.64 -3.10
CA LEU A 347 -21.05 -11.79 -1.68
C LEU A 347 -20.40 -13.16 -1.39
N VAL A 348 -19.17 -13.12 -0.91
CA VAL A 348 -18.36 -14.32 -0.65
C VAL A 348 -17.85 -14.34 0.79
N THR A 349 -17.44 -15.52 1.24
CA THR A 349 -16.61 -15.70 2.44
C THR A 349 -15.30 -16.38 2.05
N LEU A 350 -14.19 -15.70 2.34
CA LEU A 350 -12.85 -16.29 2.31
C LEU A 350 -12.55 -16.87 3.68
N THR A 351 -12.45 -18.21 3.77
CA THR A 351 -12.11 -18.89 5.02
C THR A 351 -10.60 -18.82 5.27
N GLY A 352 -10.22 -18.35 6.46
CA GLY A 352 -8.84 -18.17 6.87
C GLY A 352 -8.25 -19.34 7.68
N PRO A 353 -7.13 -19.11 8.38
CA PRO A 353 -6.58 -17.78 8.68
C PRO A 353 -5.97 -17.08 7.46
N LEU A 354 -6.34 -15.82 7.25
CA LEU A 354 -5.67 -14.89 6.33
C LEU A 354 -4.73 -14.00 7.13
N THR A 355 -3.59 -13.62 6.56
CA THR A 355 -2.54 -12.85 7.21
C THR A 355 -2.42 -11.46 6.57
N ALA A 356 -2.44 -10.41 7.38
CA ALA A 356 -2.05 -9.07 6.94
C ALA A 356 -0.60 -9.09 6.48
N SER A 357 -0.37 -8.92 5.18
CA SER A 357 0.96 -8.96 4.56
C SER A 357 1.51 -7.56 4.33
N GLN A 358 0.63 -6.59 4.09
CA GLN A 358 0.96 -5.17 3.96
C GLN A 358 -0.10 -4.29 4.61
N ASN A 359 0.34 -3.19 5.23
CA ASN A 359 -0.50 -2.18 5.86
C ASN A 359 -0.10 -0.73 5.48
N ASP A 360 0.77 -0.53 4.48
CA ASP A 360 1.26 0.80 4.08
C ASP A 360 0.14 1.72 3.56
N PHE A 361 -0.86 1.14 2.88
CA PHE A 361 -2.02 1.85 2.33
C PHE A 361 -3.21 1.95 3.30
N GLN A 362 -3.11 1.36 4.49
CA GLN A 362 -4.22 1.30 5.46
C GLN A 362 -4.71 2.69 5.84
N GLY A 363 -3.78 3.55 6.29
CA GLY A 363 -4.11 4.90 6.74
C GLY A 363 -4.55 5.81 5.62
N ARG A 364 -4.00 5.63 4.41
CA ARG A 364 -4.20 6.56 3.29
C ARG A 364 -5.39 6.19 2.40
N TYR A 365 -5.65 4.90 2.20
CA TYR A 365 -6.64 4.40 1.24
C TYR A 365 -7.58 3.36 1.85
N GLY A 366 -7.47 3.06 3.15
CA GLY A 366 -8.30 2.04 3.77
C GLY A 366 -8.02 0.62 3.24
N GLN A 367 -6.82 0.38 2.71
CA GLN A 367 -6.45 -0.88 2.07
C GLN A 367 -5.41 -1.66 2.87
N VAL A 368 -5.63 -2.96 3.02
CA VAL A 368 -4.70 -3.92 3.65
C VAL A 368 -4.54 -5.11 2.71
N THR A 369 -3.31 -5.47 2.37
CA THR A 369 -3.06 -6.69 1.60
C THR A 369 -3.13 -7.89 2.53
N LEU A 370 -4.04 -8.82 2.26
CA LEU A 370 -4.15 -10.09 2.93
C LEU A 370 -3.47 -11.18 2.11
N SER A 371 -3.05 -12.25 2.79
CA SER A 371 -2.63 -13.47 2.13
C SER A 371 -3.07 -14.74 2.85
N ALA A 372 -3.38 -15.78 2.07
CA ALA A 372 -3.62 -17.12 2.61
C ALA A 372 -2.30 -17.84 2.91
N GLY A 373 -2.30 -18.76 3.88
CA GLY A 373 -1.15 -19.62 4.18
C GLY A 373 0.01 -18.93 4.91
N GLY A 374 -0.23 -17.77 5.55
CA GLY A 374 0.79 -16.98 6.22
C GLY A 374 1.34 -15.86 5.33
N ARG A 375 2.34 -15.12 5.82
CA ARG A 375 2.94 -13.97 5.10
C ARG A 375 3.49 -14.36 3.73
N LEU A 376 3.51 -13.39 2.84
CA LEU A 376 4.28 -13.47 1.60
C LEU A 376 5.77 -13.23 1.90
N GLU A 377 6.64 -13.91 1.18
CA GLU A 377 8.09 -13.75 1.27
C GLU A 377 8.63 -13.26 -0.07
N THR A 378 9.58 -12.32 -0.03
CA THR A 378 10.26 -11.87 -1.25
C THR A 378 11.02 -13.04 -1.87
N PRO A 379 10.79 -13.40 -3.14
CA PRO A 379 11.40 -14.59 -3.72
C PRO A 379 12.93 -14.62 -3.65
N THR A 380 13.59 -13.48 -3.91
CA THR A 380 15.05 -13.33 -3.85
C THR A 380 15.63 -13.27 -2.42
N ASN A 381 14.79 -13.37 -1.39
CA ASN A 381 15.22 -13.64 -0.02
C ASN A 381 15.50 -15.14 0.20
N ARG A 382 14.84 -16.02 -0.56
CA ARG A 382 14.93 -17.49 -0.41
C ARG A 382 15.69 -18.17 -1.53
N TYR A 383 15.48 -17.74 -2.77
CA TYR A 383 16.03 -18.37 -3.97
C TYR A 383 16.89 -17.39 -4.77
N ARG A 384 17.81 -17.92 -5.59
CA ARG A 384 18.64 -17.07 -6.45
C ARG A 384 17.77 -16.36 -7.51
N PRO A 385 18.09 -15.11 -7.89
CA PRO A 385 17.40 -14.37 -8.94
C PRO A 385 17.27 -15.15 -10.25
N GLY A 386 16.14 -15.00 -10.93
CA GLY A 386 15.86 -15.63 -12.23
C GLY A 386 15.74 -17.15 -12.23
N THR A 387 15.83 -17.82 -11.08
CA THR A 387 15.62 -19.28 -10.99
C THR A 387 14.15 -19.66 -11.06
N ALA A 388 13.85 -20.90 -11.47
CA ALA A 388 12.49 -21.41 -11.52
C ALA A 388 11.82 -21.37 -10.13
N GLU A 389 12.56 -21.68 -9.07
CA GLU A 389 12.05 -21.65 -7.70
C GLU A 389 11.67 -20.24 -7.25
N ALA A 390 12.40 -19.20 -7.70
CA ALA A 390 12.05 -17.81 -7.44
C ALA A 390 10.76 -17.40 -8.20
N GLN A 391 10.62 -17.85 -9.44
CA GLN A 391 9.42 -17.60 -10.26
C GLN A 391 8.20 -18.33 -9.69
N ASP A 392 8.34 -19.59 -9.28
CA ASP A 392 7.29 -20.39 -8.66
C ASP A 392 6.82 -19.76 -7.34
N LEU A 393 7.73 -19.19 -6.53
CA LEU A 393 7.34 -18.47 -5.31
C LEU A 393 6.65 -17.13 -5.62
N ALA A 394 7.05 -16.44 -6.70
CA ALA A 394 6.35 -15.22 -7.14
C ALA A 394 4.92 -15.53 -7.60
N ASP A 395 4.72 -16.58 -8.41
CA ASP A 395 3.41 -17.08 -8.82
C ASP A 395 2.56 -17.50 -7.62
N ALA A 396 3.15 -18.27 -6.70
CA ALA A 396 2.46 -18.67 -5.49
C ALA A 396 2.05 -17.48 -4.62
N ASN A 397 2.88 -16.42 -4.55
CA ASN A 397 2.52 -15.20 -3.82
C ASN A 397 1.35 -14.46 -4.48
N ALA A 398 1.30 -14.39 -5.82
CA ALA A 398 0.21 -13.74 -6.55
C ALA A 398 -1.14 -14.41 -6.25
N ARG A 399 -1.22 -15.74 -6.43
CA ARG A 399 -2.44 -16.54 -6.16
C ARG A 399 -2.90 -16.55 -4.70
N ARG A 400 -2.02 -16.15 -3.78
CA ARG A 400 -2.30 -16.13 -2.33
C ARG A 400 -2.77 -14.78 -1.83
N ARG A 401 -2.81 -13.75 -2.66
CA ARG A 401 -3.03 -12.36 -2.25
C ARG A 401 -4.46 -11.90 -2.56
N ILE A 402 -4.99 -11.03 -1.70
CA ILE A 402 -6.21 -10.27 -1.96
C ILE A 402 -6.17 -8.97 -1.17
N ILE A 403 -6.77 -7.89 -1.68
CA ILE A 403 -6.84 -6.61 -0.97
C ILE A 403 -8.11 -6.53 -0.14
N LEU A 404 -7.98 -6.33 1.17
CA LEU A 404 -9.09 -5.91 2.01
C LEU A 404 -9.25 -4.39 1.87
N ASP A 405 -10.39 -3.94 1.35
CA ASP A 405 -10.68 -2.54 1.05
C ASP A 405 -11.85 -2.06 1.93
N ASP A 406 -11.83 -0.82 2.42
CA ASP A 406 -12.92 -0.28 3.24
C ASP A 406 -14.20 0.06 2.44
N GLY A 407 -14.11 -0.03 1.12
CA GLY A 407 -15.13 0.27 0.13
C GLY A 407 -15.50 1.74 0.03
N THR A 408 -14.58 2.60 0.40
CA THR A 408 -14.65 4.02 0.14
C THR A 408 -13.58 4.40 -0.87
N SER A 409 -13.93 5.28 -1.80
CA SER A 409 -12.94 5.89 -2.70
C SER A 409 -12.21 7.07 -2.05
N GLN A 410 -12.34 7.26 -0.73
CA GLN A 410 -11.83 8.42 -0.02
C GLN A 410 -10.38 8.20 0.42
N GLN A 411 -9.58 9.27 0.38
CA GLN A 411 -8.27 9.25 1.01
C GLN A 411 -8.37 9.65 2.48
N ASN A 412 -7.59 8.98 3.32
CA ASN A 412 -7.51 9.18 4.77
C ASN A 412 -8.88 8.94 5.45
N PRO A 413 -9.44 7.73 5.30
CA PRO A 413 -10.72 7.38 5.93
C PRO A 413 -10.70 7.67 7.44
N ASN A 414 -11.84 8.14 7.94
CA ASN A 414 -12.03 8.50 9.33
C ASN A 414 -13.30 7.82 9.89
N PRO A 415 -13.16 6.87 10.84
CA PRO A 415 -11.91 6.43 11.47
C PRO A 415 -11.01 5.64 10.51
N THR A 416 -9.71 5.54 10.83
CA THR A 416 -8.78 4.65 10.12
C THR A 416 -9.25 3.20 10.28
N PRO A 417 -9.49 2.45 9.19
CA PRO A 417 -10.07 1.12 9.27
C PRO A 417 -9.04 0.08 9.75
N TYR A 418 -9.55 -1.06 10.22
CA TYR A 418 -8.78 -2.28 10.50
C TYR A 418 -7.72 -2.17 11.61
N LEU A 419 -7.80 -1.16 12.47
CA LEU A 419 -6.96 -1.11 13.67
C LEU A 419 -7.31 -2.28 14.60
N GLY A 420 -6.29 -2.98 15.08
CA GLY A 420 -6.40 -4.09 16.01
C GLY A 420 -5.94 -3.73 17.42
N GLU A 421 -5.38 -4.71 18.13
CA GLU A 421 -4.86 -4.55 19.49
C GLU A 421 -3.80 -3.43 19.58
N GLY A 422 -4.03 -2.45 20.46
CA GLY A 422 -3.12 -1.32 20.69
C GLY A 422 -3.19 -0.23 19.62
N ASP A 423 -4.36 -0.06 18.98
CA ASP A 423 -4.64 0.92 17.93
C ASP A 423 -3.64 0.84 16.76
N THR A 424 -3.25 -0.38 16.40
CA THR A 424 -2.38 -0.68 15.26
C THR A 424 -2.78 -2.00 14.61
N LEU A 425 -2.47 -2.17 13.33
CA LEU A 425 -2.51 -3.43 12.62
C LEU A 425 -1.10 -3.81 12.22
N ARG A 426 -0.59 -4.96 12.69
CA ARG A 426 0.75 -5.41 12.32
C ARG A 426 0.73 -6.36 11.14
N ALA A 427 1.69 -6.24 10.23
CA ALA A 427 1.97 -7.30 9.26
C ALA A 427 2.29 -8.60 10.01
N GLY A 428 1.62 -9.68 9.65
CA GLY A 428 1.61 -10.95 10.38
C GLY A 428 0.33 -11.18 11.20
N ASP A 429 -0.43 -10.15 11.58
CA ASP A 429 -1.71 -10.32 12.27
C ASP A 429 -2.71 -11.07 11.38
N THR A 430 -3.59 -11.87 11.99
CA THR A 430 -4.44 -12.81 11.26
C THR A 430 -5.92 -12.53 11.45
N VAL A 431 -6.71 -12.77 10.41
CA VAL A 431 -8.18 -12.80 10.48
C VAL A 431 -8.69 -14.20 10.14
N ALA A 432 -9.68 -14.69 10.89
CA ALA A 432 -10.19 -16.05 10.75
C ALA A 432 -11.02 -16.27 9.47
N ALA A 433 -11.75 -15.27 9.02
CA ALA A 433 -12.47 -15.24 7.76
C ALA A 433 -12.81 -13.79 7.39
N VAL A 434 -13.01 -13.52 6.11
CA VAL A 434 -13.54 -12.24 5.62
C VAL A 434 -14.76 -12.51 4.77
N THR A 435 -15.88 -11.88 5.11
CA THR A 435 -17.11 -11.91 4.31
C THR A 435 -17.34 -10.55 3.69
N GLY A 436 -17.50 -10.51 2.38
CA GLY A 436 -17.60 -9.28 1.62
C GLY A 436 -17.91 -9.50 0.15
N VAL A 437 -18.07 -8.41 -0.60
CA VAL A 437 -18.24 -8.46 -2.06
C VAL A 437 -16.90 -8.29 -2.76
N VAL A 438 -16.67 -9.04 -3.84
CA VAL A 438 -15.41 -9.00 -4.61
C VAL A 438 -15.49 -7.97 -5.74
N ASP A 439 -14.41 -7.24 -6.00
CA ASP A 439 -14.19 -6.50 -7.25
C ASP A 439 -12.70 -6.54 -7.64
N TYR A 440 -12.31 -5.85 -8.71
CA TYR A 440 -10.92 -5.69 -9.12
C TYR A 440 -10.48 -4.23 -9.10
N GLY A 441 -9.23 -3.94 -8.72
CA GLY A 441 -8.63 -2.64 -9.02
C GLY A 441 -7.25 -2.41 -8.43
N LEU A 442 -6.74 -1.18 -8.54
CA LEU A 442 -5.44 -0.77 -8.01
C LEU A 442 -5.17 -1.28 -6.57
N ALA A 443 -4.09 -2.03 -6.41
CA ALA A 443 -3.57 -2.49 -5.11
C ALA A 443 -2.49 -1.56 -4.55
N THR A 444 -2.28 -0.40 -5.18
CA THR A 444 -1.25 0.58 -4.84
C THR A 444 -1.76 2.01 -4.90
N SER A 445 -0.97 2.94 -4.36
CA SER A 445 -1.24 4.39 -4.43
C SER A 445 -0.94 5.04 -5.78
N SER A 446 -0.32 4.31 -6.72
CA SER A 446 0.09 4.82 -8.02
C SER A 446 -0.93 4.44 -9.10
N SER A 447 -1.30 5.40 -9.94
CA SER A 447 -2.17 5.14 -11.10
C SER A 447 -1.57 4.15 -12.11
N ALA A 448 -0.25 3.98 -12.11
CA ALA A 448 0.47 3.02 -12.95
C ALA A 448 0.91 1.76 -12.19
N GLY A 449 0.56 1.62 -10.92
CA GLY A 449 0.91 0.44 -10.13
C GLY A 449 -0.01 -0.76 -10.42
N LEU A 450 0.25 -1.87 -9.75
CA LEU A 450 -0.47 -3.14 -9.97
C LEU A 450 -1.94 -3.04 -9.51
N GLY A 451 -2.80 -3.78 -10.21
CA GLY A 451 -4.13 -4.16 -9.78
C GLY A 451 -4.14 -5.49 -9.04
N ASP A 452 -5.21 -5.75 -8.32
CA ASP A 452 -5.53 -7.06 -7.75
C ASP A 452 -7.02 -7.12 -7.40
N TYR A 453 -7.53 -8.33 -7.13
CA TYR A 453 -8.85 -8.51 -6.57
C TYR A 453 -8.92 -7.93 -5.16
N ARG A 454 -10.06 -7.31 -4.88
CA ARG A 454 -10.37 -6.73 -3.58
C ARG A 454 -11.62 -7.37 -3.01
N ILE A 455 -11.66 -7.44 -1.69
CA ILE A 455 -12.84 -7.81 -0.93
C ILE A 455 -13.27 -6.64 -0.07
N HIS A 456 -14.54 -6.27 -0.26
CA HIS A 456 -15.21 -5.19 0.42
C HIS A 456 -16.09 -5.77 1.54
N PRO A 457 -15.69 -5.67 2.80
CA PRO A 457 -16.36 -6.38 3.87
C PRO A 457 -17.79 -5.86 4.07
N THR A 458 -18.70 -6.80 4.31
CA THR A 458 -20.09 -6.53 4.73
C THR A 458 -20.27 -6.68 6.24
N GLU A 459 -19.26 -7.22 6.92
CA GLU A 459 -19.21 -7.42 8.37
C GLU A 459 -17.91 -6.84 8.94
N PRO A 460 -17.87 -6.46 10.24
CA PRO A 460 -16.63 -6.00 10.86
C PRO A 460 -15.50 -7.02 10.78
N VAL A 461 -14.34 -6.60 10.28
CA VAL A 461 -13.14 -7.43 10.21
C VAL A 461 -12.34 -7.28 11.50
N VAL A 462 -12.09 -8.39 12.20
CA VAL A 462 -11.36 -8.40 13.47
C VAL A 462 -10.05 -9.17 13.32
N PHE A 463 -8.94 -8.46 13.47
CA PHE A 463 -7.61 -9.06 13.47
C PHE A 463 -7.21 -9.57 14.85
N THR A 464 -6.52 -10.71 14.86
CA THR A 464 -5.87 -11.30 16.04
C THR A 464 -4.37 -11.08 15.94
N ARG A 465 -3.78 -10.59 17.03
CA ARG A 465 -2.34 -10.35 17.13
C ARG A 465 -1.56 -11.67 17.06
N ALA A 466 -0.76 -11.86 16.02
CA ALA A 466 0.05 -13.07 15.86
C ALA A 466 1.46 -12.91 16.45
N ARG A 467 2.02 -11.69 16.37
CA ARG A 467 3.36 -11.36 16.88
C ARG A 467 3.26 -10.14 17.80
N PRO A 468 3.18 -10.32 19.12
CA PRO A 468 3.14 -9.21 20.06
C PRO A 468 4.36 -8.30 19.96
N ARG A 469 4.16 -7.04 20.32
CA ARG A 469 5.24 -6.08 20.53
C ARG A 469 6.11 -6.53 21.72
N THR A 470 7.42 -6.41 21.62
CA THR A 470 8.37 -6.61 22.73
C THR A 470 9.02 -5.29 23.16
N GLU A 471 9.33 -5.14 24.45
CA GLU A 471 9.95 -3.92 24.97
C GLU A 471 11.45 -3.79 24.62
N ALA A 472 12.08 -4.90 24.24
CA ALA A 472 13.49 -4.97 23.86
C ALA A 472 13.71 -6.05 22.79
N PRO A 473 14.88 -6.05 22.12
CA PRO A 473 15.27 -7.14 21.22
C PRO A 473 15.20 -8.50 21.92
N PRO A 474 15.02 -9.61 21.15
CA PRO A 474 15.11 -10.96 21.69
C PRO A 474 16.41 -11.14 22.51
N PRO A 475 16.41 -11.96 23.58
CA PRO A 475 17.65 -12.24 24.31
C PRO A 475 18.72 -12.82 23.37
N LEU A 476 19.86 -12.13 23.30
CA LEU A 476 21.06 -12.53 22.57
C LEU A 476 22.15 -12.84 23.61
N PRO A 477 22.58 -14.09 23.78
CA PRO A 477 23.67 -14.43 24.68
C PRO A 477 24.97 -13.71 24.29
N GLY A 478 25.85 -13.40 25.24
CA GLY A 478 27.11 -12.72 24.95
C GLY A 478 27.44 -11.63 25.95
N ASN A 479 28.71 -11.24 26.00
CA ASN A 479 29.20 -10.16 26.83
C ASN A 479 29.25 -8.80 26.11
N LEU A 480 29.16 -8.84 24.78
CA LEU A 480 29.00 -7.67 23.93
C LEU A 480 27.76 -7.79 23.05
N ARG A 481 27.16 -6.64 22.77
CA ARG A 481 26.06 -6.48 21.82
C ARG A 481 26.42 -5.42 20.79
N LEU A 482 26.33 -5.77 19.51
CA LEU A 482 26.53 -4.88 18.38
C LEU A 482 25.21 -4.75 17.62
N ALA A 483 24.95 -3.60 17.00
CA ALA A 483 23.74 -3.42 16.22
C ALA A 483 23.95 -2.53 14.99
N SER A 484 23.03 -2.60 14.03
CA SER A 484 22.81 -1.57 13.02
C SER A 484 21.36 -1.13 13.01
N PHE A 485 21.14 0.14 12.71
CA PHE A 485 19.81 0.70 12.63
C PHE A 485 19.72 1.78 11.54
N ASN A 486 18.91 1.53 10.51
CA ASN A 486 18.44 2.57 9.61
C ASN A 486 17.39 3.43 10.33
N VAL A 487 17.70 4.70 10.54
CA VAL A 487 16.90 5.64 11.33
C VAL A 487 15.96 6.53 10.48
N LEU A 488 15.70 6.12 9.23
CA LEU A 488 14.75 6.71 8.29
C LEU A 488 14.97 8.22 8.10
N ASN A 489 16.07 8.58 7.45
CA ASN A 489 16.48 9.96 7.20
C ASN A 489 16.43 10.83 8.48
N TYR A 490 17.33 10.58 9.44
CA TYR A 490 17.45 11.41 10.64
C TYR A 490 18.16 12.72 10.30
N PHE A 491 17.37 13.74 9.97
CA PHE A 491 17.84 15.08 9.62
C PHE A 491 17.55 16.06 10.74
N THR A 492 18.55 16.89 11.04
CA THR A 492 18.43 18.04 11.93
C THR A 492 18.12 19.33 11.18
N THR A 493 17.87 19.26 9.88
CA THR A 493 17.51 20.38 9.01
C THR A 493 16.35 19.96 8.13
N PHE A 494 15.34 20.81 8.01
CA PHE A 494 14.03 20.40 7.52
C PHE A 494 13.64 21.09 6.20
N THR A 495 12.61 20.56 5.55
CA THR A 495 12.12 21.03 4.25
C THR A 495 11.49 22.43 4.33
N ASP A 496 11.04 22.87 5.50
CA ASP A 496 10.56 24.22 5.77
C ASP A 496 11.69 25.28 5.91
N GLY A 497 12.95 24.85 5.83
CA GLY A 497 14.12 25.71 5.94
C GLY A 497 14.51 26.05 7.38
N THR A 498 14.00 25.32 8.37
CA THR A 498 14.43 25.41 9.78
C THR A 498 15.34 24.24 10.20
N ASP A 499 15.95 24.33 11.39
CA ASP A 499 16.77 23.26 11.99
C ASP A 499 16.27 22.83 13.38
N ALA A 500 16.89 21.77 13.92
CA ALA A 500 16.62 21.20 15.23
C ALA A 500 16.85 22.19 16.40
N ASP A 501 17.58 23.28 16.18
CA ASP A 501 17.82 24.35 17.15
C ASP A 501 16.86 25.55 16.97
N GLY A 502 15.90 25.45 16.04
CA GLY A 502 14.91 26.48 15.76
C GLY A 502 15.44 27.66 14.91
N ARG A 503 16.59 27.51 14.24
CA ARG A 503 17.12 28.54 13.33
C ARG A 503 16.43 28.43 11.97
N SER A 504 16.29 29.55 11.27
CA SER A 504 15.74 29.64 9.91
C SER A 504 16.82 29.81 8.84
N GLY A 505 16.46 29.64 7.57
CA GLY A 505 17.36 29.84 6.42
C GLY A 505 18.32 28.69 6.17
N GLN A 506 17.97 27.50 6.66
CA GLN A 506 18.77 26.29 6.59
C GLN A 506 18.46 25.48 5.32
N GLY A 507 19.37 24.59 4.95
CA GLY A 507 19.20 23.70 3.80
C GLY A 507 20.12 22.48 3.92
N CYS A 508 19.84 21.47 3.11
CA CYS A 508 20.60 20.23 3.12
C CYS A 508 21.49 20.12 1.87
N THR A 509 22.73 19.72 2.07
CA THR A 509 23.69 19.60 0.97
C THR A 509 23.50 18.28 0.25
N LEU A 510 23.28 18.33 -1.06
CA LEU A 510 23.34 17.20 -1.96
C LEU A 510 24.23 17.60 -3.14
N ASP A 511 25.30 16.84 -3.39
CA ASP A 511 26.26 17.10 -4.47
C ASP A 511 26.78 18.56 -4.49
N GLY A 512 27.05 19.10 -3.29
CA GLY A 512 27.62 20.44 -3.10
C GLY A 512 26.62 21.60 -3.15
N VAL A 513 25.33 21.32 -3.39
CA VAL A 513 24.27 22.32 -3.42
C VAL A 513 23.42 22.22 -2.15
N SER A 514 23.32 23.31 -1.38
CA SER A 514 22.51 23.35 -0.15
C SER A 514 21.17 24.04 -0.39
N LEU A 515 20.08 23.29 -0.26
CA LEU A 515 18.72 23.79 -0.43
C LEU A 515 17.74 23.08 0.52
N PRO A 516 16.63 23.71 0.95
CA PRO A 516 15.62 23.04 1.77
C PRO A 516 15.02 21.78 1.14
N GLN A 517 14.86 21.76 -0.19
CA GLN A 517 14.24 20.62 -0.90
C GLN A 517 15.15 19.39 -0.98
N ASN A 518 16.43 19.55 -0.65
CA ASN A 518 17.36 18.43 -0.52
C ASN A 518 17.24 17.75 0.86
N CYS A 519 16.53 18.37 1.81
CA CYS A 519 16.28 17.77 3.11
C CYS A 519 15.30 16.60 2.98
N ARG A 520 15.47 15.62 3.87
CA ARG A 520 14.68 14.38 3.94
C ARG A 520 14.29 14.14 5.40
N GLY A 521 13.39 13.19 5.66
CA GLY A 521 12.95 12.87 7.02
C GLY A 521 11.83 13.80 7.49
N ALA A 522 11.94 14.30 8.72
CA ALA A 522 10.96 15.24 9.28
C ALA A 522 10.88 16.56 8.50
N ASP A 523 9.66 17.05 8.25
CA ASP A 523 9.43 18.28 7.49
C ASP A 523 9.59 19.55 8.34
N ASN A 524 9.55 19.40 9.68
CA ASN A 524 9.67 20.50 10.63
C ASN A 524 10.12 20.00 12.02
N LEU A 525 10.37 20.95 12.93
CA LEU A 525 10.84 20.66 14.29
C LEU A 525 9.90 19.74 15.11
N ALA A 526 8.58 19.84 14.93
CA ALA A 526 7.63 19.03 15.70
C ALA A 526 7.71 17.55 15.30
N GLU A 527 7.75 17.27 13.99
CA GLU A 527 7.96 15.92 13.47
C GLU A 527 9.34 15.38 13.86
N PHE A 528 10.38 16.22 13.83
CA PHE A 528 11.71 15.81 14.25
C PHE A 528 11.76 15.39 15.72
N GLN A 529 11.08 16.13 16.61
CA GLN A 529 10.97 15.74 18.02
C GLN A 529 10.28 14.39 18.18
N ARG A 530 9.24 14.12 17.38
CA ARG A 530 8.55 12.82 17.33
C ARG A 530 9.46 11.70 16.84
N GLN A 531 10.18 11.91 15.73
CA GLN A 531 11.14 10.96 15.18
C GLN A 531 12.25 10.65 16.19
N ARG A 532 12.86 11.69 16.76
CA ARG A 532 13.92 11.58 17.77
C ARG A 532 13.47 10.79 18.99
N ALA A 533 12.27 11.04 19.51
CA ALA A 533 11.76 10.30 20.66
C ALA A 533 11.66 8.79 20.37
N LYS A 534 11.12 8.41 19.20
CA LYS A 534 11.03 6.98 18.83
C LYS A 534 12.40 6.34 18.61
N VAL A 535 13.31 7.01 17.89
CA VAL A 535 14.67 6.50 17.61
C VAL A 535 15.47 6.35 18.91
N VAL A 536 15.39 7.33 19.82
CA VAL A 536 16.03 7.27 21.15
C VAL A 536 15.45 6.12 21.98
N ALA A 537 14.13 5.94 21.99
CA ALA A 537 13.49 4.81 22.68
C ALA A 537 13.97 3.45 22.13
N ALA A 538 14.06 3.32 20.81
CA ALA A 538 14.58 2.11 20.16
C ALA A 538 16.05 1.84 20.53
N LEU A 539 16.93 2.83 20.44
CA LEU A 539 18.34 2.68 20.80
C LEU A 539 18.54 2.38 22.30
N ALA A 540 17.74 3.01 23.17
CA ALA A 540 17.77 2.74 24.60
C ALA A 540 17.35 1.30 24.94
N ALA A 541 16.34 0.75 24.23
CA ALA A 541 15.91 -0.64 24.39
C ALA A 541 16.90 -1.65 23.79
N ILE A 542 17.52 -1.32 22.64
CA ILE A 542 18.59 -2.14 22.03
C ILE A 542 19.79 -2.22 22.97
N ASN A 543 20.17 -1.08 23.56
CA ASN A 543 21.23 -0.95 24.56
C ASN A 543 22.57 -1.61 24.13
N ALA A 544 22.90 -1.58 22.85
CA ALA A 544 24.10 -2.19 22.30
C ALA A 544 25.37 -1.41 22.68
N ASP A 545 26.51 -2.08 22.78
CA ASP A 545 27.80 -1.48 23.11
C ASP A 545 28.37 -0.66 21.96
N ALA A 546 28.05 -1.02 20.72
CA ALA A 546 28.24 -0.18 19.54
C ALA A 546 27.07 -0.35 18.55
N VAL A 547 26.70 0.74 17.89
CA VAL A 547 25.60 0.80 16.91
C VAL A 547 26.06 1.52 15.65
N GLY A 548 25.86 0.87 14.51
CA GLY A 548 25.90 1.51 13.20
C GLY A 548 24.59 2.20 12.88
N LEU A 549 24.65 3.45 12.44
CA LEU A 549 23.49 4.26 12.09
C LEU A 549 23.48 4.48 10.58
N ILE A 550 22.34 4.18 9.95
CA ILE A 550 22.12 4.34 8.51
C ILE A 550 21.06 5.44 8.30
N GLU A 551 21.22 6.23 7.23
CA GLU A 551 20.39 7.40 6.93
C GLU A 551 20.53 8.58 7.91
N MET A 552 21.74 8.79 8.43
CA MET A 552 22.05 10.01 9.16
C MET A 552 22.30 11.15 8.18
N GLN A 553 21.79 12.36 8.44
CA GLN A 553 22.12 13.53 7.63
C GLN A 553 23.65 13.74 7.55
N ASN A 554 24.13 14.02 6.34
CA ASN A 554 25.54 14.30 6.08
C ASN A 554 25.87 15.78 6.38
N ASN A 555 25.91 16.15 7.67
CA ASN A 555 26.20 17.51 8.14
C ASN A 555 27.29 17.57 9.22
N GLY A 556 28.30 16.71 9.08
CA GLY A 556 29.36 16.54 10.08
C GLY A 556 28.83 15.83 11.34
N ALA A 557 29.24 16.29 12.51
CA ALA A 557 28.85 15.67 13.79
C ALA A 557 27.45 16.06 14.28
N THR A 558 26.80 17.06 13.68
CA THR A 558 25.57 17.68 14.21
C THR A 558 24.44 16.69 14.42
N ALA A 559 24.07 15.92 13.39
CA ALA A 559 22.95 14.99 13.50
C ALA A 559 23.22 13.83 14.46
N VAL A 560 24.42 13.23 14.39
CA VAL A 560 24.79 12.11 15.27
C VAL A 560 24.94 12.56 16.73
N GLN A 561 25.49 13.75 16.98
CA GLN A 561 25.63 14.28 18.33
C GLN A 561 24.26 14.63 18.92
N ASN A 562 23.35 15.20 18.13
CA ASN A 562 21.98 15.46 18.58
C ASN A 562 21.27 14.18 19.05
N LEU A 563 21.47 13.07 18.32
CA LEU A 563 20.94 11.76 18.71
C LEU A 563 21.61 11.23 19.99
N VAL A 564 22.94 11.30 20.09
CA VAL A 564 23.70 10.92 21.29
C VAL A 564 23.26 11.72 22.51
N ASP A 565 23.05 13.02 22.38
CA ASP A 565 22.58 13.87 23.47
C ASP A 565 21.18 13.45 23.96
N GLY A 566 20.30 13.06 23.03
CA GLY A 566 18.97 12.55 23.36
C GLY A 566 19.03 11.21 24.09
N LEU A 567 19.87 10.30 23.61
CA LEU A 567 20.09 9.00 24.21
C LEU A 567 20.72 9.09 25.60
N ASN A 568 21.72 9.97 25.77
CA ASN A 568 22.37 10.23 27.05
C ASN A 568 21.46 10.98 28.03
N ALA A 569 20.53 11.81 27.56
CA ALA A 569 19.52 12.40 28.43
C ALA A 569 18.62 11.31 29.06
N GLN A 570 18.35 10.22 28.35
CA GLN A 570 17.57 9.08 28.85
C GLN A 570 18.39 8.10 29.69
N LEU A 571 19.60 7.74 29.25
CA LEU A 571 20.40 6.68 29.87
C LEU A 571 21.46 7.17 30.87
N GLY A 572 21.71 8.48 30.91
CA GLY A 572 22.76 9.10 31.72
C GLY A 572 23.86 9.71 30.86
N ALA A 573 24.33 10.89 31.27
CA ALA A 573 25.38 11.62 30.56
C ALA A 573 26.65 10.78 30.40
N GLY A 574 27.20 10.75 29.18
CA GLY A 574 28.43 10.03 28.87
C GLY A 574 28.25 8.52 28.65
N THR A 575 27.03 8.00 28.64
CA THR A 575 26.77 6.57 28.37
C THR A 575 27.21 6.20 26.94
N TYR A 576 26.81 7.01 25.96
CA TYR A 576 27.19 6.88 24.56
C TYR A 576 28.03 8.06 24.09
N ALA A 577 28.92 7.78 23.14
CA ALA A 577 29.66 8.77 22.37
C ALA A 577 29.54 8.47 20.87
N ALA A 578 29.59 9.51 20.05
CA ALA A 578 29.69 9.38 18.60
C ALA A 578 31.12 8.97 18.19
N VAL A 579 31.23 8.13 17.17
CA VAL A 579 32.48 7.96 16.43
C VAL A 579 32.64 9.17 15.50
N PRO A 580 33.76 9.92 15.58
CA PRO A 580 34.06 11.01 14.66
C PRO A 580 34.09 10.56 13.20
N ASP A 581 33.71 11.47 12.31
CA ASP A 581 33.79 11.21 10.86
C ASP A 581 35.24 10.91 10.44
N PRO A 582 35.45 9.95 9.51
CA PRO A 582 36.77 9.63 8.98
C PRO A 582 37.39 10.82 8.25
N ALA A 583 38.71 10.98 8.38
CA ALA A 583 39.45 12.04 7.70
C ALA A 583 39.38 11.95 6.16
N GLN A 584 39.13 10.74 5.62
CA GLN A 584 38.97 10.50 4.19
C GLN A 584 37.64 11.05 3.64
N GLY A 585 36.63 11.26 4.49
CA GLY A 585 35.32 11.80 4.14
C GLY A 585 34.15 10.81 4.30
N SER A 586 32.93 11.35 4.30
CA SER A 586 31.66 10.62 4.52
C SER A 586 30.77 10.50 3.26
N GLY A 587 31.31 10.83 2.08
CA GLY A 587 30.58 10.83 0.81
C GLY A 587 29.87 12.15 0.49
N SER A 588 29.22 12.21 -0.68
CA SER A 588 28.55 13.42 -1.21
C SER A 588 27.01 13.41 -1.14
N ASP A 589 26.41 12.25 -0.81
CA ASP A 589 24.96 12.13 -0.63
C ASP A 589 24.50 12.96 0.58
N ALA A 590 23.23 13.36 0.60
CA ALA A 590 22.61 14.09 1.70
C ALA A 590 22.55 13.25 3.00
N ILE A 591 22.70 11.93 2.87
CA ILE A 591 22.81 10.98 3.98
C ILE A 591 24.15 10.26 3.99
N LYS A 592 24.59 9.85 5.18
CA LYS A 592 25.77 9.03 5.43
C LYS A 592 25.46 7.92 6.42
N VAL A 593 26.42 7.02 6.59
CA VAL A 593 26.48 6.12 7.75
C VAL A 593 27.24 6.80 8.90
N ALA A 594 26.91 6.46 10.14
CA ALA A 594 27.61 6.90 11.34
C ALA A 594 27.70 5.77 12.36
N MET A 595 28.41 5.97 13.47
CA MET A 595 28.47 5.01 14.57
C MET A 595 28.41 5.71 15.93
N ILE A 596 27.78 5.04 16.90
CA ILE A 596 27.82 5.41 18.32
C ILE A 596 28.29 4.20 19.13
N TYR A 597 28.90 4.43 20.29
CA TYR A 597 29.40 3.36 21.17
C TYR A 597 29.40 3.78 22.63
N LYS A 598 29.49 2.80 23.53
CA LYS A 598 29.64 3.01 24.97
C LYS A 598 31.11 3.10 25.36
N PRO A 599 31.63 4.28 25.76
CA PRO A 599 33.05 4.41 26.13
C PRO A 599 33.46 3.60 27.36
N ALA A 600 32.51 3.27 28.23
CA ALA A 600 32.73 2.42 29.40
C ALA A 600 32.92 0.94 29.05
N ARG A 601 32.60 0.53 27.81
CA ARG A 601 32.64 -0.87 27.34
C ARG A 601 33.66 -1.09 26.24
N LEU A 602 33.86 -0.08 25.39
CA LEU A 602 34.74 -0.17 24.23
C LEU A 602 35.57 1.11 24.10
N GLN A 603 36.87 0.94 23.88
CA GLN A 603 37.77 2.02 23.49
C GLN A 603 37.98 1.99 21.97
N ARG A 604 38.09 3.15 21.33
CA ARG A 604 38.52 3.23 19.92
C ARG A 604 40.03 2.97 19.83
N ALA A 605 40.42 1.87 19.19
CA ALA A 605 41.83 1.45 19.07
C ALA A 605 42.60 2.26 18.01
N ALA A 606 41.89 2.84 17.05
CA ALA A 606 42.41 3.68 15.98
C ALA A 606 41.36 4.73 15.56
N GLU A 607 41.75 5.67 14.70
CA GLU A 607 40.82 6.56 14.03
C GLU A 607 39.87 5.77 13.10
N ALA A 608 38.65 6.28 12.95
CA ALA A 608 37.68 5.68 12.04
C ALA A 608 38.14 5.83 10.58
N GLN A 609 37.82 4.85 9.76
CA GLN A 609 38.20 4.83 8.33
C GLN A 609 36.95 4.72 7.46
N SER A 610 37.00 5.31 6.27
CA SER A 610 35.99 5.10 5.24
C SER A 610 36.63 4.72 3.91
N ASP A 611 35.86 4.02 3.07
CA ASP A 611 36.26 3.73 1.69
C ASP A 611 35.59 4.70 0.71
N VAL A 612 36.33 5.75 0.35
CA VAL A 612 35.86 6.82 -0.55
C VAL A 612 36.09 6.53 -2.03
N ASP A 613 36.26 5.25 -2.38
CA ASP A 613 36.25 4.83 -3.78
C ASP A 613 34.98 5.34 -4.49
N ALA A 614 35.13 5.77 -5.75
CA ALA A 614 34.05 6.38 -6.51
C ALA A 614 32.84 5.44 -6.72
N VAL A 615 33.00 4.13 -6.50
CA VAL A 615 31.88 3.17 -6.47
C VAL A 615 30.90 3.43 -5.31
N HIS A 616 31.33 4.13 -4.25
CA HIS A 616 30.52 4.43 -3.08
C HIS A 616 30.01 5.88 -3.07
N ASN A 617 28.70 6.06 -3.31
CA ASN A 617 28.02 7.34 -3.06
C ASN A 617 27.89 7.60 -1.55
N ARG A 618 27.78 6.51 -0.78
CA ARG A 618 27.75 6.47 0.68
C ARG A 618 28.87 5.52 1.14
N PRO A 619 30.09 6.05 1.35
CA PRO A 619 31.24 5.27 1.81
C PRO A 619 30.91 4.42 3.03
N PRO A 620 31.29 3.13 3.07
CA PRO A 620 31.21 2.35 4.29
C PRO A 620 32.16 2.94 5.35
N LEU A 621 31.77 2.82 6.62
CA LEU A 621 32.51 3.33 7.78
C LEU A 621 33.04 2.15 8.60
N ALA A 622 34.30 2.18 9.01
CA ALA A 622 34.92 1.17 9.88
C ALA A 622 35.50 1.81 11.15
N GLN A 623 35.25 1.18 12.30
CA GLN A 623 35.88 1.53 13.57
C GLN A 623 36.36 0.24 14.26
N THR A 624 37.66 0.19 14.55
CA THR A 624 38.23 -0.86 15.40
C THR A 624 38.07 -0.48 16.86
N PHE A 625 37.39 -1.33 17.63
CA PHE A 625 37.23 -1.21 19.06
C PHE A 625 38.11 -2.21 19.79
N GLU A 626 38.58 -1.82 20.97
CA GLU A 626 39.28 -2.66 21.94
C GLU A 626 38.44 -2.75 23.21
N ALA A 627 38.16 -3.96 23.66
CA ALA A 627 37.50 -4.21 24.94
C ALA A 627 38.53 -4.14 26.09
N PRO A 628 38.11 -4.01 27.37
CA PRO A 628 39.03 -3.90 28.50
C PRO A 628 39.97 -5.10 28.69
N ASN A 629 39.63 -6.26 28.10
CA ASN A 629 40.48 -7.45 28.05
C ASN A 629 41.60 -7.39 26.98
N GLY A 630 41.60 -6.36 26.14
CA GLY A 630 42.55 -6.15 25.06
C GLY A 630 42.18 -6.86 23.75
N GLU A 631 41.06 -7.60 23.71
CA GLU A 631 40.55 -8.16 22.46
C GLU A 631 39.99 -7.04 21.57
N ARG A 632 40.19 -7.19 20.26
CA ARG A 632 39.79 -6.19 19.27
C ARG A 632 38.82 -6.77 18.25
N LEU A 633 37.88 -5.94 17.83
CA LEU A 633 37.02 -6.20 16.68
C LEU A 633 36.87 -4.94 15.84
N THR A 634 36.63 -5.11 14.54
CA THR A 634 36.29 -4.01 13.63
C THR A 634 34.80 -4.07 13.28
N LEU A 635 34.06 -3.03 13.65
CA LEU A 635 32.68 -2.85 13.20
C LEU A 635 32.70 -2.05 11.90
N VAL A 636 32.02 -2.56 10.86
CA VAL A 636 31.91 -1.91 9.55
C VAL A 636 30.44 -1.68 9.24
N VAL A 637 30.07 -0.45 8.88
CA VAL A 637 28.69 -0.05 8.59
C VAL A 637 28.56 0.33 7.13
N ASN A 638 27.57 -0.26 6.46
CA ASN A 638 27.32 -0.08 5.03
C ASN A 638 25.92 0.51 4.76
N HIS A 639 25.81 1.21 3.62
CA HIS A 639 24.54 1.60 3.03
C HIS A 639 24.67 1.62 1.50
N LEU A 640 24.45 0.47 0.86
CA LEU A 640 24.61 0.34 -0.59
C LEU A 640 23.56 1.14 -1.38
N LYS A 641 23.76 1.26 -2.69
CA LYS A 641 22.86 1.99 -3.58
C LYS A 641 21.42 1.44 -3.51
N SER A 642 20.45 2.32 -3.28
CA SER A 642 19.03 1.94 -3.22
C SER A 642 18.46 1.48 -4.56
N LYS A 643 17.51 0.54 -4.48
CA LYS A 643 16.68 0.00 -5.57
C LYS A 643 15.62 0.97 -6.11
N GLY A 644 15.26 2.00 -5.34
CA GLY A 644 14.04 2.81 -5.58
C GLY A 644 14.03 3.73 -6.81
N SER A 645 15.11 3.78 -7.58
CA SER A 645 15.17 4.53 -8.85
C SER A 645 15.87 3.69 -9.91
N CYS A 646 15.64 3.98 -11.19
CA CYS A 646 16.34 3.35 -12.29
C CYS A 646 17.14 4.38 -13.10
N PRO A 647 18.35 4.04 -13.58
CA PRO A 647 19.13 4.95 -14.41
C PRO A 647 18.43 5.20 -15.74
N GLY A 648 18.31 6.46 -16.13
CA GLY A 648 17.84 6.81 -17.48
C GLY A 648 18.88 6.44 -18.55
N PRO A 649 18.51 6.40 -19.85
CA PRO A 649 19.44 6.00 -20.92
C PRO A 649 20.69 6.89 -21.08
N SER A 650 20.66 8.11 -20.52
CA SER A 650 21.78 9.05 -20.54
C SER A 650 22.66 8.99 -19.29
N ASP A 651 22.31 8.15 -18.31
CA ASP A 651 23.11 7.95 -17.11
C ASP A 651 24.40 7.18 -17.48
N PRO A 652 25.60 7.66 -17.13
CA PRO A 652 26.85 6.95 -17.43
C PRO A 652 26.91 5.54 -16.84
N ASP A 653 26.18 5.29 -15.74
CA ASP A 653 26.10 4.00 -15.08
C ASP A 653 24.87 3.20 -15.54
N HIS A 654 24.19 3.57 -16.63
CA HIS A 654 22.97 2.90 -17.10
C HIS A 654 23.18 1.41 -17.37
N ASP A 655 24.23 1.06 -18.10
CA ASP A 655 24.50 -0.31 -18.55
C ASP A 655 24.73 -1.27 -17.37
N GLY A 656 23.88 -2.30 -17.28
CA GLY A 656 23.90 -3.30 -16.21
C GLY A 656 23.16 -2.89 -14.93
N ASN A 657 22.66 -1.66 -14.85
CA ASN A 657 21.89 -1.15 -13.70
C ASN A 657 20.40 -0.96 -14.01
N GLN A 658 19.95 -1.34 -15.21
CA GLN A 658 18.53 -1.45 -15.53
C GLN A 658 17.88 -2.58 -14.72
N ASP A 659 16.56 -2.49 -14.53
CA ASP A 659 15.80 -3.64 -14.03
C ASP A 659 15.73 -4.70 -15.14
N THR A 660 16.13 -5.92 -14.83
CA THR A 660 16.12 -7.04 -15.76
C THR A 660 14.92 -7.97 -15.54
N GLY A 661 14.07 -7.68 -14.54
CA GLY A 661 12.89 -8.48 -14.20
C GLY A 661 13.21 -9.78 -13.47
N ASP A 662 14.43 -9.94 -12.95
CA ASP A 662 14.88 -11.13 -12.22
C ASP A 662 14.58 -11.09 -10.70
N GLY A 663 13.94 -10.01 -10.24
CA GLY A 663 13.59 -9.76 -8.84
C GLY A 663 14.60 -8.91 -8.05
N GLN A 664 15.75 -8.57 -8.62
CA GLN A 664 16.77 -7.77 -7.92
C GLN A 664 16.51 -6.27 -7.98
N GLY A 665 15.77 -5.81 -8.99
CA GLY A 665 15.51 -4.41 -9.27
C GLY A 665 16.74 -3.65 -9.77
N CYS A 666 16.55 -2.36 -10.01
CA CYS A 666 17.60 -1.48 -10.54
C CYS A 666 18.86 -1.38 -9.67
N TRP A 667 19.94 -0.91 -10.29
CA TRP A 667 21.26 -0.72 -9.67
C TRP A 667 21.95 -1.98 -9.15
N ASN A 668 21.60 -3.17 -9.65
CA ASN A 668 22.22 -4.41 -9.18
C ASN A 668 23.74 -4.45 -9.45
N ALA A 669 24.19 -4.15 -10.68
CA ALA A 669 25.62 -4.15 -11.01
C ALA A 669 26.43 -3.20 -10.10
N ARG A 670 25.89 -2.02 -9.80
CA ARG A 670 26.50 -1.07 -8.87
C ARG A 670 26.58 -1.64 -7.45
N ARG A 671 25.50 -2.24 -6.94
CA ARG A 671 25.50 -2.88 -5.61
C ARG A 671 26.50 -4.03 -5.53
N VAL A 672 26.64 -4.85 -6.58
CA VAL A 672 27.66 -5.92 -6.67
C VAL A 672 29.07 -5.34 -6.62
N ALA A 673 29.36 -4.30 -7.40
CA ALA A 673 30.66 -3.63 -7.39
C ALA A 673 30.99 -3.03 -6.01
N GLN A 674 30.00 -2.41 -5.35
CA GLN A 674 30.16 -1.92 -3.98
C GLN A 674 30.42 -3.04 -2.97
N ALA A 675 29.73 -4.17 -3.10
CA ALA A 675 29.92 -5.34 -2.23
C ALA A 675 31.34 -5.93 -2.37
N GLN A 676 31.81 -6.12 -3.59
CA GLN A 676 33.17 -6.62 -3.88
C GLN A 676 34.26 -5.66 -3.39
N ARG A 677 34.07 -4.36 -3.60
CA ARG A 677 34.98 -3.31 -3.10
C ARG A 677 35.03 -3.34 -1.58
N THR A 678 33.86 -3.38 -0.93
CA THR A 678 33.74 -3.44 0.53
C THR A 678 34.45 -4.68 1.10
N ALA A 679 34.26 -5.86 0.48
CA ALA A 679 34.92 -7.09 0.91
C ALA A 679 36.45 -6.96 0.91
N THR A 680 37.01 -6.46 -0.20
CA THR A 680 38.45 -6.26 -0.38
C THR A 680 38.99 -5.24 0.62
N TRP A 681 38.25 -4.14 0.81
CA TRP A 681 38.62 -3.09 1.75
C TRP A 681 38.63 -3.60 3.19
N VAL A 682 37.59 -4.29 3.66
CA VAL A 682 37.53 -4.83 5.03
C VAL A 682 38.70 -5.75 5.33
N VAL A 683 39.07 -6.65 4.41
CA VAL A 683 40.25 -7.53 4.59
C VAL A 683 41.54 -6.72 4.69
N SER A 684 41.67 -5.63 3.94
CA SER A 684 42.86 -4.76 3.99
C SER A 684 43.03 -4.02 5.32
N LEU A 685 41.95 -3.85 6.11
CA LEU A 685 41.99 -3.16 7.40
C LEU A 685 42.73 -3.97 8.48
N ALA A 686 42.79 -5.30 8.35
CA ALA A 686 43.19 -6.20 9.43
C ALA A 686 44.58 -5.88 10.00
N GLY A 687 45.54 -5.55 9.13
CA GLY A 687 46.90 -5.21 9.55
C GLY A 687 46.98 -3.94 10.40
N ALA A 688 46.25 -2.89 10.03
CA ALA A 688 46.20 -1.64 10.80
C ALA A 688 45.32 -1.77 12.06
N ALA A 689 44.25 -2.58 11.99
CA ALA A 689 43.37 -2.86 13.12
C ALA A 689 44.04 -3.72 14.20
N GLY A 690 45.01 -4.56 13.82
CA GLY A 690 45.61 -5.56 14.70
C GLY A 690 44.65 -6.71 15.03
N THR A 691 43.63 -6.92 14.19
CA THR A 691 42.64 -7.99 14.29
C THR A 691 42.04 -8.22 12.91
N ASP A 692 41.74 -9.47 12.56
CA ASP A 692 40.95 -9.84 11.39
C ASP A 692 39.47 -10.06 11.73
N ALA A 693 39.09 -9.91 13.00
CA ALA A 693 37.74 -10.09 13.49
C ALA A 693 36.86 -8.86 13.16
N ALA A 694 36.26 -8.87 11.98
CA ALA A 694 35.35 -7.82 11.51
C ALA A 694 33.90 -8.29 11.36
N LEU A 695 32.96 -7.37 11.66
CA LEU A 695 31.52 -7.50 11.43
C LEU A 695 31.05 -6.39 10.50
N LEU A 696 30.50 -6.77 9.35
CA LEU A 696 29.82 -5.88 8.43
C LEU A 696 28.32 -5.89 8.76
N LEU A 697 27.76 -4.73 9.11
CA LEU A 697 26.39 -4.55 9.58
C LEU A 697 25.73 -3.35 8.86
N GLY A 698 24.52 -3.53 8.35
CA GLY A 698 23.72 -2.42 7.81
C GLY A 698 22.94 -2.79 6.56
N ASP A 699 22.44 -1.75 5.89
CA ASP A 699 21.55 -1.88 4.75
C ASP A 699 22.35 -2.15 3.45
N LEU A 700 22.24 -3.35 2.90
CA LEU A 700 22.84 -3.71 1.61
C LEU A 700 21.92 -3.38 0.43
N ASN A 701 20.69 -2.92 0.68
CA ASN A 701 19.65 -2.73 -0.33
C ASN A 701 19.54 -3.97 -1.25
N ALA A 702 19.71 -5.16 -0.69
CA ALA A 702 19.71 -6.43 -1.40
C ALA A 702 19.13 -7.53 -0.53
N TYR A 703 18.25 -8.36 -1.09
CA TYR A 703 17.68 -9.51 -0.38
C TYR A 703 18.70 -10.66 -0.26
N ALA A 704 18.48 -11.58 0.68
CA ALA A 704 19.50 -12.53 1.16
C ALA A 704 20.14 -13.46 0.10
N LYS A 705 19.50 -13.66 -1.07
CA LYS A 705 20.06 -14.44 -2.18
C LYS A 705 20.43 -13.61 -3.39
N GLU A 706 20.35 -12.28 -3.32
CA GLU A 706 20.76 -11.40 -4.40
C GLU A 706 22.28 -11.33 -4.54
N ASP A 707 22.73 -10.93 -5.72
CA ASP A 707 24.14 -10.93 -6.12
C ASP A 707 25.06 -10.16 -5.16
N PRO A 708 24.69 -8.99 -4.60
CA PRO A 708 25.56 -8.27 -3.67
C PRO A 708 25.85 -9.05 -2.38
N VAL A 709 24.86 -9.77 -1.85
CA VAL A 709 25.02 -10.60 -0.64
C VAL A 709 25.86 -11.83 -0.97
N VAL A 710 25.59 -12.49 -2.09
CA VAL A 710 26.38 -13.64 -2.55
C VAL A 710 27.84 -13.25 -2.81
N ALA A 711 28.10 -12.08 -3.39
CA ALA A 711 29.47 -11.59 -3.61
C ALA A 711 30.26 -11.43 -2.29
N LEU A 712 29.61 -10.99 -1.21
CA LEU A 712 30.23 -10.92 0.13
C LEU A 712 30.49 -12.31 0.71
N VAL A 713 29.55 -13.23 0.56
CA VAL A 713 29.69 -14.62 1.03
C VAL A 713 30.80 -15.36 0.27
N ASP A 714 30.85 -15.23 -1.05
CA ASP A 714 31.90 -15.80 -1.91
C ASP A 714 33.29 -15.21 -1.61
N SER A 715 33.33 -14.00 -1.04
CA SER A 715 34.55 -13.37 -0.53
C SER A 715 34.97 -13.85 0.87
N GLY A 716 34.26 -14.82 1.44
CA GLY A 716 34.60 -15.48 2.71
C GLY A 716 33.88 -14.96 3.95
N PHE A 717 32.91 -14.05 3.80
CA PHE A 717 32.09 -13.60 4.92
C PHE A 717 30.96 -14.60 5.22
N ALA A 718 30.71 -14.86 6.50
CA ALA A 718 29.62 -15.72 6.94
C ALA A 718 28.37 -14.88 7.28
N ASP A 719 27.25 -15.18 6.63
CA ASP A 719 25.94 -14.58 6.91
C ASP A 719 25.39 -15.08 8.24
N GLN A 720 25.41 -14.21 9.25
CA GLN A 720 25.03 -14.57 10.61
C GLN A 720 23.52 -14.64 10.77
N ILE A 721 22.75 -13.81 10.07
CA ILE A 721 21.28 -13.91 10.13
C ILE A 721 20.87 -15.25 9.51
N ALA A 722 21.42 -15.64 8.36
CA ALA A 722 21.16 -16.96 7.77
C ALA A 722 21.51 -18.12 8.71
N ARG A 723 22.61 -18.00 9.45
CA ARG A 723 23.10 -19.02 10.39
C ARG A 723 22.12 -19.28 11.54
N PHE A 724 21.48 -18.25 12.06
CA PHE A 724 20.59 -18.36 13.23
C PHE A 724 19.10 -18.36 12.88
N ASN A 725 18.71 -17.71 11.78
CA ASN A 725 17.37 -17.71 11.22
C ASN A 725 17.40 -17.44 9.69
N SER A 726 17.37 -18.51 8.89
CA SER A 726 17.38 -18.40 7.43
C SER A 726 16.17 -17.66 6.84
N ALA A 727 15.06 -17.54 7.58
CA ALA A 727 13.85 -16.82 7.17
C ALA A 727 13.75 -15.40 7.78
N GLY A 728 14.85 -14.88 8.35
CA GLY A 728 14.87 -13.53 8.93
C GLY A 728 14.54 -12.44 7.90
N TYR A 729 13.74 -11.46 8.31
CA TYR A 729 13.34 -10.29 7.52
C TYR A 729 13.59 -8.99 8.31
N SER A 730 13.84 -7.89 7.62
CA SER A 730 13.97 -6.55 8.21
C SER A 730 13.14 -5.49 7.49
N TYR A 731 12.45 -5.88 6.41
CA TYR A 731 11.73 -4.99 5.52
C TYR A 731 10.51 -5.70 4.91
N VAL A 732 9.44 -4.95 4.66
CA VAL A 732 8.26 -5.41 3.92
C VAL A 732 8.02 -4.47 2.76
N PHE A 733 7.93 -5.03 1.56
CA PHE A 733 7.69 -4.28 0.32
C PHE A 733 6.68 -5.01 -0.56
N ASP A 734 5.67 -4.30 -1.03
CA ASP A 734 4.56 -4.85 -1.84
C ASP A 734 3.95 -6.13 -1.22
N GLY A 735 3.85 -6.12 0.11
CA GLY A 735 3.34 -7.23 0.94
C GLY A 735 4.29 -8.41 1.15
N ALA A 736 5.46 -8.43 0.53
CA ALA A 736 6.43 -9.50 0.70
C ALA A 736 7.50 -9.12 1.74
N ALA A 737 7.76 -10.01 2.70
CA ALA A 737 8.80 -9.82 3.72
C ALA A 737 10.16 -10.35 3.24
N GLY A 738 11.23 -9.62 3.55
CA GLY A 738 12.61 -10.04 3.32
C GLY A 738 13.59 -9.19 4.13
N ARG A 739 14.89 -9.51 4.10
CA ARG A 739 15.91 -8.68 4.77
C ARG A 739 16.73 -7.87 3.78
N LEU A 740 16.83 -6.56 4.03
CA LEU A 740 17.78 -5.66 3.39
C LEU A 740 18.95 -5.31 4.32
N ASP A 741 18.74 -5.46 5.62
CA ASP A 741 19.73 -5.25 6.67
C ASP A 741 20.39 -6.58 7.04
N HIS A 742 21.72 -6.61 6.99
CA HIS A 742 22.50 -7.83 7.13
C HIS A 742 23.54 -7.74 8.23
N ALA A 743 23.98 -8.91 8.71
CA ALA A 743 25.13 -9.11 9.59
C ALA A 743 26.06 -10.16 8.98
N LEU A 744 27.17 -9.72 8.38
CA LEU A 744 28.15 -10.56 7.69
C LEU A 744 29.48 -10.49 8.42
N ALA A 745 29.98 -11.63 8.91
CA ALA A 745 31.16 -11.68 9.74
C ALA A 745 32.33 -12.35 9.00
N THR A 746 33.53 -11.82 9.20
CA THR A 746 34.76 -12.57 8.89
C THR A 746 34.81 -13.90 9.66
N PRO A 747 35.54 -14.93 9.17
CA PRO A 747 35.62 -16.22 9.86
C PRO A 747 36.08 -16.11 11.32
N ALA A 748 37.04 -15.22 11.60
CA ALA A 748 37.58 -14.98 12.94
C ALA A 748 36.51 -14.51 13.93
N LEU A 749 35.60 -13.64 13.49
CA LEU A 749 34.52 -13.14 14.33
C LEU A 749 33.31 -14.07 14.34
N ALA A 750 32.97 -14.71 13.23
CA ALA A 750 31.83 -15.62 13.11
C ALA A 750 31.85 -16.71 14.19
N ALA A 751 33.03 -17.24 14.55
CA ALA A 751 33.18 -18.21 15.62
C ALA A 751 32.78 -17.69 17.02
N ARG A 752 32.80 -16.37 17.22
CA ARG A 752 32.50 -15.70 18.50
C ARG A 752 31.05 -15.20 18.60
N LEU A 753 30.34 -15.09 17.48
CA LEU A 753 28.93 -14.72 17.44
C LEU A 753 28.04 -15.85 17.96
N THR A 754 27.09 -15.46 18.81
CA THR A 754 26.14 -16.37 19.47
C THR A 754 24.75 -16.30 18.86
N ASP A 755 24.36 -15.13 18.35
CA ASP A 755 23.08 -14.88 17.69
C ASP A 755 23.15 -13.56 16.89
N ALA A 756 22.32 -13.43 15.86
CA ALA A 756 22.11 -12.21 15.08
C ALA A 756 20.68 -12.20 14.53
N ALA A 757 19.90 -11.19 14.92
CA ALA A 757 18.48 -11.12 14.58
C ALA A 757 17.99 -9.67 14.39
N PRO A 758 17.06 -9.44 13.45
CA PRO A 758 16.23 -8.24 13.43
C PRO A 758 15.34 -8.14 14.68
N TRP A 759 15.11 -6.93 15.18
CA TRP A 759 14.07 -6.65 16.18
C TRP A 759 12.88 -5.99 15.50
N HIS A 760 11.75 -6.71 15.44
CA HIS A 760 10.56 -6.32 14.66
C HIS A 760 9.76 -5.18 15.30
N ILE A 761 10.27 -3.96 15.17
CA ILE A 761 9.64 -2.71 15.63
C ILE A 761 9.15 -1.82 14.49
N ASN A 762 9.55 -2.09 13.24
CA ASN A 762 9.37 -1.19 12.11
C ASN A 762 8.69 -1.86 10.92
N ALA A 763 9.25 -2.96 10.41
CA ALA A 763 8.81 -3.58 9.16
C ALA A 763 7.35 -4.05 9.19
N ASP A 764 6.85 -4.39 10.39
CA ASP A 764 5.49 -4.87 10.59
C ASP A 764 4.49 -3.76 10.88
N GLU A 765 4.95 -2.53 11.17
CA GLU A 765 4.08 -1.45 11.64
C GLU A 765 3.58 -0.55 10.51
N PRO A 766 2.33 -0.08 10.58
CA PRO A 766 1.75 0.77 9.54
C PRO A 766 2.28 2.20 9.62
N SER A 767 2.27 2.91 8.49
CA SER A 767 2.68 4.32 8.42
C SER A 767 1.81 5.25 9.27
N VAL A 768 0.54 4.91 9.54
CA VAL A 768 -0.35 5.78 10.32
C VAL A 768 0.16 6.08 11.76
N ILE A 769 1.02 5.22 12.33
CA ILE A 769 1.59 5.43 13.68
C ILE A 769 3.01 6.04 13.70
N ASP A 770 3.54 6.39 12.53
CA ASP A 770 4.88 7.00 12.38
C ASP A 770 4.97 8.41 13.00
N TYR A 771 6.11 9.09 12.81
CA TYR A 771 6.35 10.42 13.37
C TYR A 771 5.71 11.56 12.56
N ASN A 772 5.20 11.28 11.36
CA ASN A 772 4.67 12.28 10.44
C ASN A 772 3.31 12.82 10.91
N THR A 773 3.09 14.12 10.69
CA THR A 773 1.87 14.84 11.08
C THR A 773 0.89 15.00 9.92
N GLU A 774 1.38 14.90 8.67
CA GLU A 774 0.51 14.99 7.52
C GLU A 774 -0.56 13.89 7.53
N PHE A 775 -1.73 14.25 7.01
CA PHE A 775 -2.86 13.32 6.85
C PHE A 775 -3.43 12.75 8.15
N LYS A 776 -3.17 13.41 9.28
CA LYS A 776 -3.69 13.07 10.61
C LYS A 776 -4.24 14.34 11.28
N GLN A 777 -5.18 14.18 12.22
CA GLN A 777 -5.63 15.31 13.04
C GLN A 777 -4.53 15.76 14.04
N PRO A 778 -4.44 17.06 14.38
CA PRO A 778 -5.31 18.16 13.96
C PRO A 778 -4.92 18.81 12.62
N GLN A 779 -3.79 18.44 12.00
CA GLN A 779 -3.30 19.10 10.78
C GLN A 779 -4.25 18.89 9.59
N CYS A 780 -4.85 17.70 9.48
CA CYS A 780 -5.94 17.41 8.55
C CYS A 780 -7.26 17.25 9.32
N GLY A 781 -8.15 18.24 9.23
CA GLY A 781 -9.40 18.27 10.01
C GLY A 781 -10.38 17.13 9.71
N THR A 782 -10.33 16.54 8.50
CA THR A 782 -11.22 15.43 8.09
C THR A 782 -10.61 14.05 8.28
N CYS A 783 -9.29 13.96 8.49
CA CYS A 783 -8.57 12.69 8.59
C CYS A 783 -8.79 12.00 9.96
N GLY A 784 -8.33 10.76 10.08
CA GLY A 784 -8.30 10.02 11.34
C GLY A 784 -7.43 10.68 12.42
N PRO A 785 -7.54 10.21 13.68
CA PRO A 785 -6.74 10.72 14.80
C PRO A 785 -5.24 10.47 14.60
N ASP A 786 -4.38 11.30 15.19
CA ASP A 786 -2.94 11.02 15.28
C ASP A 786 -2.70 9.88 16.28
N LEU A 787 -2.31 8.71 15.76
CA LEU A 787 -2.03 7.50 16.53
C LEU A 787 -0.57 7.42 17.00
N TYR A 788 0.16 8.53 16.93
CA TYR A 788 1.54 8.60 17.38
C TYR A 788 1.70 8.25 18.86
N THR A 789 2.71 7.42 19.11
CA THR A 789 3.25 7.19 20.45
C THR A 789 4.76 7.33 20.41
N ALA A 790 5.34 7.86 21.49
CA ALA A 790 6.79 8.01 21.66
C ALA A 790 7.48 6.69 22.07
N THR A 791 7.09 5.58 21.42
CA THR A 791 7.66 4.24 21.60
C THR A 791 8.65 3.92 20.48
N ALA A 792 9.39 2.82 20.57
CA ALA A 792 10.33 2.39 19.52
C ALA A 792 9.64 2.07 18.17
N TYR A 793 8.34 1.79 18.19
CA TYR A 793 7.59 1.25 17.05
C TYR A 793 7.39 2.26 15.94
N ARG A 794 7.62 1.83 14.69
CA ARG A 794 7.58 2.67 13.48
C ARG A 794 8.45 3.93 13.62
N SER A 795 9.65 3.74 14.15
CA SER A 795 10.74 4.74 14.12
C SER A 795 11.41 4.78 12.75
N SER A 796 11.29 3.70 11.99
CA SER A 796 11.81 3.51 10.63
C SER A 796 10.87 2.59 9.84
N ASP A 797 11.15 2.38 8.56
CA ASP A 797 10.60 1.30 7.74
C ASP A 797 11.49 0.04 7.72
N HIS A 798 12.70 0.13 8.28
CA HIS A 798 13.63 -0.98 8.47
C HIS A 798 13.74 -1.41 9.93
N ASP A 799 13.71 -2.71 10.20
CA ASP A 799 14.01 -3.24 11.54
C ASP A 799 15.51 -3.14 11.85
N PRO A 800 15.91 -2.73 13.08
CA PRO A 800 17.30 -2.81 13.51
C PRO A 800 17.77 -4.25 13.61
N VAL A 801 19.02 -4.51 13.19
CA VAL A 801 19.68 -5.81 13.36
C VAL A 801 20.57 -5.77 14.58
N VAL A 802 20.46 -6.77 15.45
CA VAL A 802 21.21 -6.86 16.70
C VAL A 802 21.96 -8.19 16.75
N ALA A 803 23.24 -8.16 17.10
CA ALA A 803 24.13 -9.30 17.19
C ALA A 803 24.75 -9.42 18.59
N GLY A 804 24.73 -10.63 19.14
CA GLY A 804 25.41 -10.99 20.37
C GLY A 804 26.71 -11.74 20.09
N LEU A 805 27.72 -11.53 20.93
CA LEU A 805 28.98 -12.26 20.84
C LEU A 805 29.66 -12.40 22.20
N TYR A 806 30.55 -13.40 22.30
CA TYR A 806 31.55 -13.47 23.36
C TYR A 806 32.90 -12.99 22.84
N LEU A 807 33.26 -11.75 23.16
CA LEU A 807 34.61 -11.22 22.95
C LEU A 807 35.41 -11.37 24.24
N VAL A 808 35.84 -12.59 24.52
CA VAL A 808 36.62 -12.95 25.71
C VAL A 808 38.07 -13.23 25.32
N LYS A 809 39.00 -12.90 26.21
CA LYS A 809 40.39 -13.30 26.06
C LYS A 809 40.61 -14.64 26.74
N VAL A 810 41.16 -15.58 26.00
CA VAL A 810 41.46 -16.92 26.53
C VAL A 810 42.86 -16.93 27.13
N ILE A 811 42.95 -17.21 28.42
CA ILE A 811 44.19 -17.29 29.18
C ILE A 811 44.35 -18.72 29.69
N GLY A 812 45.21 -19.49 29.02
CA GLY A 812 45.56 -20.86 29.40
C GLY A 812 46.91 -20.95 30.10
N SER A 813 47.17 -22.04 30.82
CA SER A 813 48.52 -22.37 31.31
C SER A 813 48.98 -23.79 30.96
N THR A 814 50.04 -24.25 31.64
CA THR A 814 50.72 -25.52 31.38
C THR A 814 50.16 -26.64 32.24
N ALA A 815 50.74 -27.85 32.16
CA ALA A 815 50.40 -28.94 33.08
C ALA A 815 51.08 -28.80 34.48
N GLY A 816 51.62 -27.62 34.79
CA GLY A 816 52.40 -27.31 35.99
C GLY A 816 51.55 -26.74 37.13
N ARG A 817 52.18 -26.12 38.13
CA ARG A 817 51.46 -25.27 39.09
C ARG A 817 51.67 -23.83 38.71
N ASP A 818 50.65 -23.22 38.17
CA ASP A 818 50.69 -21.92 37.54
C ASP A 818 49.92 -20.87 38.35
N ARG A 819 50.23 -19.60 38.06
CA ARG A 819 49.47 -18.45 38.55
C ARG A 819 48.98 -17.67 37.34
N LEU A 820 47.67 -17.70 37.12
CA LEU A 820 47.00 -16.95 36.07
C LEU A 820 46.38 -15.71 36.68
N VAL A 821 46.53 -14.59 35.99
CA VAL A 821 45.90 -13.32 36.32
C VAL A 821 45.24 -12.82 35.05
N GLY A 822 43.94 -12.62 35.10
CA GLY A 822 43.17 -12.01 34.04
C GLY A 822 43.44 -10.52 33.93
N THR A 823 42.62 -9.90 33.11
CA THR A 823 42.62 -8.52 32.73
C THR A 823 41.52 -7.78 33.49
N PRO A 824 41.32 -6.47 33.22
CA PRO A 824 40.17 -5.75 33.76
C PRO A 824 38.84 -6.00 33.02
N GLY A 825 38.79 -6.87 32.00
CA GLY A 825 37.56 -7.21 31.27
C GLY A 825 37.37 -8.71 31.17
N ASP A 826 36.24 -9.11 30.58
CA ASP A 826 35.78 -10.51 30.60
C ASP A 826 36.79 -11.49 29.98
N ASP A 827 37.28 -12.42 30.80
CA ASP A 827 38.27 -13.42 30.42
C ASP A 827 37.74 -14.84 30.52
N GLN A 828 38.36 -15.75 29.77
CA GLN A 828 38.23 -17.19 29.95
C GLN A 828 39.55 -17.75 30.48
N LEU A 829 39.55 -18.22 31.73
CA LEU A 829 40.73 -18.80 32.37
C LEU A 829 40.68 -20.32 32.32
N ILE A 830 41.73 -20.93 31.79
CA ILE A 830 41.92 -22.39 31.71
C ILE A 830 43.22 -22.73 32.46
N GLY A 831 43.10 -23.16 33.72
CA GLY A 831 44.25 -23.56 34.53
C GLY A 831 44.98 -24.79 33.96
N GLY A 832 44.24 -25.70 33.32
CA GLY A 832 44.83 -26.94 32.85
C GLY A 832 45.21 -27.84 34.03
N SER A 833 46.09 -28.82 33.79
CA SER A 833 46.48 -29.74 34.86
C SER A 833 47.42 -29.06 35.85
N GLY A 834 47.21 -29.25 37.14
CA GLY A 834 48.00 -28.47 38.08
C GLY A 834 47.37 -28.37 39.44
N ALA A 835 47.82 -27.40 40.21
CA ALA A 835 47.10 -26.92 41.38
C ALA A 835 47.31 -25.42 41.36
N ASP A 836 46.48 -24.77 40.58
CA ASP A 836 46.74 -23.46 40.04
C ASP A 836 46.12 -22.37 40.89
N LYS A 837 46.63 -21.16 40.75
CA LYS A 837 46.06 -19.96 41.36
C LYS A 837 45.53 -19.07 40.27
N LEU A 838 44.20 -18.96 40.21
CA LEU A 838 43.49 -18.19 39.20
C LEU A 838 42.97 -16.90 39.83
N THR A 839 43.21 -15.77 39.18
CA THR A 839 42.64 -14.46 39.53
C THR A 839 41.95 -13.94 38.28
N GLY A 840 40.63 -13.74 38.32
CA GLY A 840 39.86 -13.23 37.19
C GLY A 840 40.15 -11.76 36.95
N GLY A 841 40.08 -10.95 38.00
CA GLY A 841 40.19 -9.50 37.92
C GLY A 841 38.84 -8.82 37.98
N ALA A 842 38.60 -7.87 37.08
CA ALA A 842 37.30 -7.22 36.93
C ALA A 842 36.65 -7.72 35.63
N GLY A 843 35.32 -7.69 35.55
CA GLY A 843 34.59 -8.24 34.40
C GLY A 843 33.70 -9.40 34.83
N GLU A 844 33.10 -10.06 33.84
CA GLU A 844 32.39 -11.33 33.98
C GLU A 844 33.30 -12.46 33.52
N ASP A 845 34.05 -13.06 34.45
CA ASP A 845 35.08 -14.04 34.12
C ASP A 845 34.54 -15.48 34.11
N VAL A 846 35.09 -16.31 33.21
CA VAL A 846 34.73 -17.73 33.11
C VAL A 846 35.94 -18.62 33.41
N PHE A 847 35.86 -19.36 34.51
CA PHE A 847 36.86 -20.37 34.89
C PHE A 847 36.45 -21.72 34.30
N THR A 848 37.19 -22.20 33.31
CA THR A 848 36.81 -23.38 32.54
C THR A 848 37.62 -24.61 32.96
N TYR A 849 36.92 -25.69 33.28
CA TYR A 849 37.51 -26.99 33.59
C TYR A 849 37.12 -27.99 32.49
N THR A 850 38.12 -28.69 31.95
CA THR A 850 37.94 -29.56 30.78
C THR A 850 38.12 -31.03 31.09
N ALA A 851 38.89 -31.36 32.14
CA ALA A 851 39.14 -32.72 32.58
C ALA A 851 39.42 -32.80 34.09
N MET A 852 39.28 -33.99 34.68
CA MET A 852 39.56 -34.21 36.12
C MET A 852 41.03 -33.93 36.50
N SER A 853 41.93 -33.89 35.52
CA SER A 853 43.32 -33.46 35.70
C SER A 853 43.45 -32.00 36.11
N ASP A 854 42.43 -31.18 35.82
CA ASP A 854 42.40 -29.75 36.08
C ASP A 854 41.98 -29.42 37.53
N ALA A 855 41.84 -30.45 38.37
CA ALA A 855 41.42 -30.30 39.74
C ALA A 855 42.52 -29.78 40.67
N ARG A 856 42.10 -29.20 41.80
CA ARG A 856 42.88 -28.65 42.93
C ARG A 856 43.27 -27.18 42.80
N ASP A 857 42.56 -26.45 41.97
CA ASP A 857 42.78 -25.03 41.76
C ASP A 857 42.26 -24.18 42.92
N THR A 858 42.79 -22.97 43.02
CA THR A 858 42.30 -21.92 43.92
C THR A 858 41.98 -20.68 43.10
N ILE A 859 40.70 -20.36 43.01
CA ILE A 859 40.21 -19.10 42.43
C ILE A 859 40.23 -18.05 43.53
N LEU A 860 40.98 -16.97 43.33
CA LEU A 860 41.36 -16.03 44.38
C LEU A 860 40.33 -14.92 44.63
N ASP A 861 39.49 -14.61 43.65
CA ASP A 861 38.63 -13.42 43.61
C ASP A 861 37.25 -13.66 42.97
N PHE A 862 36.80 -14.92 42.91
CA PHE A 862 35.48 -15.28 42.34
C PHE A 862 34.36 -14.40 42.91
N MET A 863 33.62 -13.71 42.04
CA MET A 863 32.52 -12.83 42.39
C MET A 863 31.18 -13.46 41.97
N PRO A 864 30.42 -14.07 42.92
CA PRO A 864 29.15 -14.71 42.59
C PRO A 864 28.17 -13.74 41.93
N GLY A 865 27.54 -14.20 40.84
CA GLY A 865 26.62 -13.41 40.02
C GLY A 865 27.26 -12.55 38.94
N SER A 866 28.59 -12.50 38.90
CA SER A 866 29.37 -11.94 37.79
C SER A 866 30.14 -13.06 37.11
N ASP A 867 30.94 -13.78 37.89
CA ASP A 867 31.82 -14.84 37.39
C ASP A 867 31.10 -16.17 37.30
N ARG A 868 31.60 -17.04 36.42
CA ARG A 868 31.06 -18.37 36.18
C ARG A 868 32.14 -19.43 36.15
N ILE A 869 31.75 -20.66 36.48
CA ILE A 869 32.60 -21.84 36.34
C ILE A 869 31.99 -22.75 35.29
N ASP A 870 32.71 -22.97 34.19
CA ASP A 870 32.27 -23.83 33.11
C ASP A 870 32.76 -25.26 33.31
N LEU A 871 31.80 -26.17 33.45
CA LEU A 871 32.02 -27.59 33.70
C LEU A 871 31.54 -28.47 32.54
N ARG A 872 31.05 -27.89 31.44
CA ARG A 872 30.48 -28.65 30.30
C ARG A 872 31.46 -29.70 29.78
N ALA A 873 32.68 -29.28 29.49
CA ALA A 873 33.73 -30.16 28.96
C ALA A 873 34.16 -31.21 30.00
N LEU A 874 34.33 -30.81 31.26
CA LEU A 874 34.63 -31.73 32.35
C LEU A 874 33.57 -32.83 32.51
N LEU A 875 32.29 -32.45 32.58
CA LEU A 875 31.17 -33.37 32.75
C LEU A 875 31.09 -34.35 31.57
N ALA A 876 31.26 -33.85 30.34
CA ALA A 876 31.33 -34.71 29.16
C ALA A 876 32.53 -35.68 29.23
N SER A 877 33.70 -35.22 29.71
CA SER A 877 34.91 -36.04 29.81
C SER A 877 34.78 -37.23 30.76
N ILE A 878 33.94 -37.11 31.80
CA ILE A 878 33.64 -38.19 32.75
C ILE A 878 32.40 -39.02 32.34
N GLY A 879 31.82 -38.75 31.17
CA GLY A 879 30.67 -39.49 30.64
C GLY A 879 29.33 -39.16 31.31
N TYR A 880 29.22 -38.01 31.98
CA TYR A 880 27.96 -37.59 32.57
C TYR A 880 26.95 -37.11 31.51
N SER A 881 25.73 -37.64 31.56
CA SER A 881 24.66 -37.35 30.60
C SER A 881 23.33 -36.93 31.24
N GLY A 882 23.30 -36.72 32.56
CA GLY A 882 22.11 -36.23 33.28
C GLY A 882 21.85 -34.75 33.00
N ALA A 883 20.72 -34.22 33.49
CA ALA A 883 20.30 -32.83 33.26
C ALA A 883 20.58 -31.87 34.43
N ASP A 884 20.86 -32.41 35.62
CA ASP A 884 21.17 -31.61 36.81
C ASP A 884 22.26 -32.32 37.62
N PRO A 885 23.55 -32.00 37.36
CA PRO A 885 24.65 -32.71 38.00
C PRO A 885 24.72 -32.48 39.51
N ILE A 886 24.00 -31.50 40.05
CA ILE A 886 23.91 -31.30 41.49
C ILE A 886 22.84 -32.21 42.09
N ALA A 887 21.64 -32.25 41.49
CA ALA A 887 20.59 -33.16 41.93
C ALA A 887 21.00 -34.63 41.77
N ASP A 888 21.75 -34.94 40.72
CA ASP A 888 22.29 -36.27 40.44
C ASP A 888 23.53 -36.60 41.31
N GLY A 889 23.98 -35.65 42.14
CA GLY A 889 25.06 -35.82 43.11
C GLY A 889 26.45 -36.04 42.50
N VAL A 890 26.68 -35.47 41.32
CA VAL A 890 27.98 -35.46 40.61
C VAL A 890 28.77 -34.20 40.96
N VAL A 891 28.09 -33.06 41.15
CA VAL A 891 28.67 -31.77 41.52
C VAL A 891 28.15 -31.35 42.89
N ARG A 892 29.02 -30.83 43.75
CA ARG A 892 28.57 -30.14 44.96
C ARG A 892 29.50 -29.00 45.38
N LEU A 893 28.96 -28.10 46.18
CA LEU A 893 29.73 -27.09 46.92
C LEU A 893 29.80 -27.46 48.40
N LYS A 894 30.98 -27.32 48.99
CA LYS A 894 31.21 -27.58 50.41
C LYS A 894 32.06 -26.49 51.03
N ASP A 895 31.62 -25.91 52.14
CA ASP A 895 32.42 -24.92 52.86
C ASP A 895 33.72 -25.50 53.44
N SER A 896 34.75 -24.66 53.44
CA SER A 896 36.03 -24.89 54.10
C SER A 896 36.52 -23.62 54.79
N ALA A 897 37.60 -23.71 55.58
CA ALA A 897 38.23 -22.55 56.21
C ALA A 897 38.77 -21.50 55.21
N LYS A 898 38.90 -21.86 53.92
CA LYS A 898 39.37 -20.97 52.85
C LYS A 898 38.25 -20.46 51.95
N GLY A 899 37.01 -20.90 52.15
CA GLY A 899 35.87 -20.63 51.26
C GLY A 899 35.27 -21.92 50.69
N ALA A 900 34.38 -21.77 49.71
CA ALA A 900 33.63 -22.84 49.09
C ALA A 900 34.55 -23.74 48.27
N VAL A 901 34.38 -25.04 48.39
CA VAL A 901 35.09 -26.03 47.61
C VAL A 901 34.09 -26.66 46.65
N LEU A 902 34.28 -26.43 45.35
CA LEU A 902 33.58 -27.12 44.29
C LEU A 902 34.18 -28.53 44.18
N GLN A 903 33.34 -29.55 44.28
CA GLN A 903 33.77 -30.96 44.25
C GLN A 903 33.01 -31.74 43.18
N ILE A 904 33.71 -32.67 42.55
CA ILE A 904 33.17 -33.59 41.56
C ILE A 904 33.26 -35.02 42.09
N ASP A 905 32.19 -35.79 41.87
CA ASP A 905 32.16 -37.24 42.03
C ASP A 905 31.98 -37.90 40.67
N ALA A 906 33.06 -38.47 40.12
CA ALA A 906 33.15 -38.81 38.70
C ALA A 906 32.28 -40.01 38.27
N ASP A 907 31.76 -40.80 39.21
CA ASP A 907 30.88 -41.95 38.98
C ASP A 907 29.49 -41.81 39.64
N GLY A 908 29.19 -40.65 40.25
CA GLY A 908 27.88 -40.32 40.84
C GLY A 908 27.63 -40.91 42.25
N VAL A 909 26.38 -40.81 42.73
CA VAL A 909 26.04 -41.20 44.11
C VAL A 909 26.06 -42.72 44.32
N GLY A 910 26.82 -43.20 45.30
CA GLY A 910 26.65 -44.54 45.89
C GLY A 910 27.71 -45.59 45.58
N THR A 911 28.80 -45.22 44.89
CA THR A 911 29.96 -46.09 44.61
C THR A 911 31.22 -45.63 45.39
N ALA A 912 32.31 -46.39 45.28
CA ALA A 912 33.50 -46.24 46.13
C ALA A 912 34.40 -45.03 45.79
N ALA A 913 34.06 -44.21 44.80
CA ALA A 913 34.84 -43.04 44.46
C ALA A 913 34.74 -41.94 45.52
N LYS A 914 35.76 -41.08 45.57
CA LYS A 914 35.88 -40.01 46.55
C LYS A 914 35.62 -38.69 45.85
N TRP A 915 34.69 -37.90 46.40
CA TRP A 915 34.56 -36.47 46.13
C TRP A 915 35.91 -35.79 46.00
N THR A 916 36.22 -35.35 44.78
CA THR A 916 37.50 -34.72 44.44
C THR A 916 37.32 -33.21 44.42
N PRO A 917 38.10 -32.44 45.22
CA PRO A 917 38.11 -30.99 45.14
C PRO A 917 38.57 -30.54 43.75
N LEU A 918 37.68 -29.91 42.99
CA LEU A 918 37.98 -29.30 41.69
C LEU A 918 38.61 -27.93 41.91
N ALA A 919 37.92 -27.05 42.62
CA ALA A 919 38.37 -25.67 42.86
C ALA A 919 38.00 -25.19 44.27
N VAL A 920 38.84 -24.34 44.85
CA VAL A 920 38.53 -23.55 46.05
C VAL A 920 38.24 -22.12 45.63
N LEU A 921 37.06 -21.61 45.99
CA LEU A 921 36.65 -20.22 45.80
C LEU A 921 37.06 -19.43 47.04
N SER A 922 38.21 -18.76 46.97
CA SER A 922 38.84 -18.12 48.11
C SER A 922 37.95 -17.02 48.70
N GLY A 923 37.59 -17.15 49.98
CA GLY A 923 36.79 -16.15 50.70
C GLY A 923 35.29 -16.12 50.36
N VAL A 924 34.82 -16.96 49.42
CA VAL A 924 33.40 -17.05 49.04
C VAL A 924 32.75 -18.21 49.81
N PRO A 925 31.67 -18.00 50.58
CA PRO A 925 30.95 -19.11 51.21
C PRO A 925 30.09 -19.86 50.18
N ALA A 926 29.87 -21.17 50.39
CA ALA A 926 29.08 -22.00 49.47
C ALA A 926 27.65 -21.49 49.29
N SER A 927 27.08 -20.84 50.31
CA SER A 927 25.74 -20.25 50.26
C SER A 927 25.63 -19.00 49.39
N ALA A 928 26.75 -18.37 48.99
CA ALA A 928 26.74 -17.21 48.10
C ALA A 928 26.77 -17.60 46.61
N VAL A 929 27.16 -18.85 46.32
CA VAL A 929 27.20 -19.41 44.97
C VAL A 929 25.85 -20.02 44.65
N ASP A 930 25.19 -19.50 43.64
CA ASP A 930 23.96 -20.06 43.08
C ASP A 930 24.33 -20.95 41.89
N PRO A 931 24.17 -22.28 41.99
CA PRO A 931 24.53 -23.15 40.90
C PRO A 931 23.84 -22.92 39.56
N GLN A 932 22.63 -22.36 39.56
CA GLN A 932 21.91 -22.08 38.30
C GLN A 932 22.45 -20.83 37.60
N ARG A 933 23.13 -19.96 38.34
CA ARG A 933 23.69 -18.69 37.87
C ARG A 933 25.19 -18.80 37.59
N ASP A 934 25.91 -19.40 38.53
CA ASP A 934 27.37 -19.34 38.64
C ASP A 934 28.07 -20.58 38.08
N LEU A 935 27.35 -21.70 37.85
CA LEU A 935 27.91 -22.92 37.26
C LEU A 935 27.28 -23.19 35.89
N VAL A 936 28.09 -23.51 34.90
CA VAL A 936 27.64 -23.81 33.53
C VAL A 936 27.79 -25.30 33.28
N PHE A 937 26.65 -26.00 33.18
CA PHE A 937 26.62 -27.46 33.02
C PHE A 937 26.36 -27.92 31.59
N PHE A 938 25.65 -27.13 30.79
CA PHE A 938 25.26 -27.48 29.41
C PHE A 938 25.26 -26.26 28.50
N ASN A 939 25.37 -26.49 27.20
CA ASN A 939 25.06 -25.45 26.22
C ASN A 939 23.59 -25.05 26.37
N PRO A 940 23.22 -23.76 26.24
CA PRO A 940 21.82 -23.40 26.10
C PRO A 940 21.23 -24.19 24.93
N ALA A 941 20.10 -24.87 25.15
CA ALA A 941 19.43 -25.59 24.08
C ALA A 941 19.16 -24.60 22.91
N PRO A 942 19.41 -25.00 21.65
CA PRO A 942 18.96 -24.18 20.52
C PRO A 942 17.44 -24.01 20.66
N ARG A 943 16.99 -22.76 20.85
CA ARG A 943 15.57 -22.48 20.91
C ARG A 943 15.00 -22.68 19.51
N ASP A 944 14.03 -23.58 19.37
CA ASP A 944 13.25 -23.76 18.14
C ASP A 944 12.47 -22.45 17.91
N ARG A 945 12.98 -21.56 17.06
CA ARG A 945 12.37 -20.27 16.70
C ARG A 945 11.71 -20.40 15.33
N ARG A 946 10.64 -21.19 15.25
CA ARG A 946 9.73 -21.17 14.10
C ARG A 946 8.68 -20.09 14.27
#